data_AF-A0A2P5F1K5-F1
#
_entry.id   AF-A0A2P5F1K5-F1
#
_cell.length_a   1.000
_cell.length_b   1.000
_cell.length_c   1.000
_cell.angle_alpha   90.00
_cell.angle_beta   90.00
_cell.angle_gamma   90.00
#
_symmetry.space_group_name_H-M   'P 1'
#
loop_
_entity.id
_entity.type
_entity.pdbx_description
1 polymer ?
#
loop_
_entity_poly.entity_id
_entity_poly.type
_entity_poly.pdbx_seq_one_letter_code
_entity_poly.pdbx_strand_id
1 'polypeptide(L)'
;MILANNLMEILHNCSLHIVRCENTSIHDVSIYGDFNTPNNDGIDIEDSNNTVITRCHIDTGDDAICPKTSTGPLYNLTATNCWIRTKSSAIKFGSASWFDFKGLVFDNITIVDSHRGLGFQIRDGGNVSDVTFSNINISTRYYDPSWWGRAEPIYVTTCPRDSSSKEGSISNILFVNITANSENGIFLSGSKGGVLSNLRFVNMNFTYRRWTEFGGGLVDYRPGCQGLINHNSAGFLMEHIDGLEVENVNMRWFDDRSMRWNIPLDFRPATVFDTHLLLPNMLRKIVNSYWYPNHELFSFIVSDPSTLQRSLFSSFPPISTYLNALCSNGRLSEALLQMAVQGLEVKFESYDTVLNECVSQRAVREGQRVHAHMIKTCYLPIVYLRTRLIVLYAKCECLGDARKMLDEMTLRNVVSWTAMISAYSQRGHASEALNLFIQMLRSGTEPNEFTFATVLTSCTGRGLAGFDLGRQIHSLIFKRNFESHMFVGSSLLDMYAKAGRIHEARGVFECLPERDVVSCTAIISGYAQLGFDEEALELFRQLQREGMVPNYVTYASLLMALSGLAALDLGRQVHSHVLRFELLSYVVLQNSFIDMYSKSGKLSYSRRIFDSMTERTVISWNAMIVGYSKHGMGREVVELFNLMKEENKVKPDSVTFLAVLSGCSHGGMEDKGLEIFHEMSKGKDGTKPETVHYGCVVDLLGRSGRVDEAFEFIKKMPSEPTAALWGSLLGACRVHSNADIGEFAGRQLLEIEPENAGNYVNLSNIYASAGRWEDVRIIRELMKEKVVIKEPGRSWIEIDQILHTFHASDRSHPRREDVKMKLNELSVKFKEVGYVPDLSCVLFDIDEEQKEKILLNHSEKLALAFGLIATPEGMPIRVIKNLRICVDCHNFAKIFSKVYGREVSLRDKTRFHRIVGGICSCGDYW
;
A
#
# COMPACT_ATOMS: atom_id res chain seq x y z
N MET A 1 38.64 1.29 17.88
CA MET A 1 37.82 0.09 17.61
C MET A 1 36.77 0.46 16.56
N ILE A 2 37.26 0.92 15.41
CA ILE A 2 36.54 1.50 14.27
C ILE A 2 37.28 0.93 13.04
N LEU A 3 36.52 0.59 11.99
CA LEU A 3 36.97 0.13 10.65
C LEU A 3 37.34 -1.36 10.51
N ALA A 4 36.32 -2.19 10.28
CA ALA A 4 36.32 -3.30 9.30
C ALA A 4 34.93 -3.95 9.33
N ASN A 5 34.15 -3.80 8.26
CA ASN A 5 33.03 -4.71 7.87
C ASN A 5 32.21 -4.20 6.66
N ASN A 6 32.57 -3.07 6.05
CA ASN A 6 32.08 -2.74 4.69
C ASN A 6 32.98 -3.43 3.66
N LEU A 7 32.70 -4.70 3.40
CA LEU A 7 32.99 -5.47 2.18
C LEU A 7 32.53 -6.92 2.45
N MET A 8 31.22 -7.18 2.37
CA MET A 8 30.78 -8.47 1.85
C MET A 8 30.33 -8.21 0.42
N GLU A 9 31.25 -8.45 -0.50
CA GLU A 9 30.92 -8.81 -1.87
C GLU A 9 29.84 -9.91 -1.84
N ILE A 10 28.92 -9.88 -2.79
CA ILE A 10 28.08 -11.03 -3.11
C ILE A 10 29.05 -12.14 -3.53
N LEU A 11 29.48 -12.97 -2.57
CA LEU A 11 30.28 -14.16 -2.85
C LEU A 11 29.36 -15.13 -3.59
N HIS A 12 29.61 -15.32 -4.89
CA HIS A 12 29.13 -16.48 -5.62
C HIS A 12 29.67 -17.72 -4.90
N ASN A 13 28.82 -18.43 -4.15
CA ASN A 13 29.22 -19.65 -3.45
C ASN A 13 29.20 -20.82 -4.43
N CYS A 14 30.22 -20.92 -5.29
CA CYS A 14 30.47 -22.15 -6.04
C CYS A 14 31.48 -23.02 -5.28
N SER A 15 31.31 -24.34 -5.37
CA SER A 15 32.22 -25.29 -4.72
C SER A 15 33.58 -25.36 -5.43
N LEU A 16 33.60 -25.13 -6.76
CA LEU A 16 34.81 -25.01 -7.55
C LEU A 16 34.66 -23.94 -8.63
N HIS A 17 35.39 -22.83 -8.52
CA HIS A 17 35.42 -21.75 -9.52
C HIS A 17 36.70 -21.84 -10.37
N ILE A 18 36.56 -22.11 -11.66
CA ILE A 18 37.65 -22.09 -12.63
C ILE A 18 37.51 -20.80 -13.42
N VAL A 19 38.48 -19.89 -13.32
CA VAL A 19 38.41 -18.58 -13.98
C VAL A 19 39.63 -18.39 -14.86
N ARG A 20 39.41 -18.13 -16.16
CA ARG A 20 40.46 -17.78 -17.14
C ARG A 20 41.62 -18.78 -17.17
N CYS A 21 41.32 -20.07 -17.04
CA CYS A 21 42.29 -21.15 -17.08
C CYS A 21 42.35 -21.80 -18.48
N GLU A 22 43.51 -22.38 -18.81
CA GLU A 22 43.76 -23.04 -20.08
C GLU A 22 44.27 -24.45 -19.81
N ASN A 23 43.76 -25.46 -20.52
CA ASN A 23 44.15 -26.88 -20.34
C ASN A 23 43.87 -27.41 -18.93
N THR A 24 42.65 -27.18 -18.43
CA THR A 24 42.25 -27.57 -17.07
C THR A 24 41.73 -29.00 -17.04
N SER A 25 42.11 -29.80 -16.03
CA SER A 25 41.59 -31.17 -15.84
C SER A 25 41.09 -31.35 -14.41
N ILE A 26 39.81 -31.71 -14.28
CA ILE A 26 39.12 -32.06 -13.03
C ILE A 26 38.70 -33.52 -13.14
N HIS A 27 39.26 -34.35 -12.28
CA HIS A 27 39.02 -35.78 -12.27
C HIS A 27 38.73 -36.26 -10.84
N ASP A 28 37.74 -37.14 -10.69
CA ASP A 28 37.46 -37.87 -9.44
C ASP A 28 37.10 -36.94 -8.25
N VAL A 29 36.46 -35.79 -8.53
CA VAL A 29 36.05 -34.81 -7.51
C VAL A 29 34.64 -35.10 -7.02
N SER A 30 34.44 -35.10 -5.69
CA SER A 30 33.12 -35.19 -5.06
C SER A 30 32.77 -33.87 -4.36
N ILE A 31 31.65 -33.26 -4.74
CA ILE A 31 31.10 -32.03 -4.18
C ILE A 31 29.80 -32.36 -3.46
N TYR A 32 29.70 -31.93 -2.21
CA TYR A 32 28.51 -32.08 -1.36
C TYR A 32 28.15 -30.71 -0.77
N GLY A 33 27.41 -29.92 -1.56
CA GLY A 33 26.81 -28.67 -1.13
C GLY A 33 25.52 -28.90 -0.33
N ASP A 34 25.16 -27.94 0.51
CA ASP A 34 23.82 -27.90 1.10
C ASP A 34 22.75 -27.77 0.00
N PHE A 35 21.98 -28.84 -0.16
CA PHE A 35 20.92 -29.00 -1.14
C PHE A 35 19.77 -27.98 -0.99
N ASN A 36 19.64 -27.31 0.15
CA ASN A 36 18.56 -26.33 0.40
C ASN A 36 19.01 -24.87 0.33
N THR A 37 20.31 -24.62 0.17
CA THR A 37 20.86 -23.25 0.17
C THR A 37 20.94 -22.70 -1.26
N PRO A 38 20.34 -21.52 -1.55
CA PRO A 38 20.45 -20.87 -2.86
C PRO A 38 21.88 -20.37 -3.15
N ASN A 39 22.22 -20.16 -4.43
CA ASN A 39 23.54 -19.73 -4.90
C ASN A 39 24.68 -20.68 -4.48
N ASN A 40 24.38 -21.98 -4.33
CA ASN A 40 25.34 -23.01 -4.01
C ASN A 40 25.66 -23.81 -5.28
N ASP A 41 26.52 -23.26 -6.13
CA ASP A 41 26.89 -23.86 -7.42
C ASP A 41 27.94 -24.98 -7.22
N GLY A 42 27.96 -25.95 -8.13
CA GLY A 42 28.93 -27.05 -8.12
C GLY A 42 30.27 -26.60 -8.69
N ILE A 43 30.42 -26.71 -10.01
CA ILE A 43 31.62 -26.35 -10.77
C ILE A 43 31.27 -25.22 -11.74
N ASP A 44 31.81 -24.03 -11.47
CA ASP A 44 31.74 -22.87 -12.35
C ASP A 44 32.97 -22.82 -13.25
N ILE A 45 32.76 -22.70 -14.56
CA ILE A 45 33.84 -22.57 -15.55
C ILE A 45 33.69 -21.24 -16.29
N GLU A 46 34.48 -20.25 -15.92
CA GLU A 46 34.41 -18.90 -16.44
C GLU A 46 35.61 -18.60 -17.36
N ASP A 47 35.32 -18.16 -18.59
CA ASP A 47 36.32 -17.69 -19.56
C ASP A 47 37.51 -18.66 -19.78
N SER A 48 37.31 -19.98 -19.64
CA SER A 48 38.39 -20.99 -19.58
C SER A 48 38.32 -21.99 -20.73
N ASN A 49 39.42 -22.24 -21.44
CA ASN A 49 39.41 -23.15 -22.60
C ASN A 49 40.11 -24.49 -22.33
N ASN A 50 39.78 -25.47 -23.16
CA ASN A 50 40.38 -26.82 -23.12
C ASN A 50 40.22 -27.45 -21.72
N THR A 51 39.00 -27.42 -21.18
CA THR A 51 38.69 -27.92 -19.85
C THR A 51 38.09 -29.32 -19.92
N VAL A 52 38.58 -30.24 -19.09
CA VAL A 52 38.08 -31.61 -18.97
C VAL A 52 37.58 -31.84 -17.56
N ILE A 53 36.33 -32.29 -17.41
CA ILE A 53 35.71 -32.72 -16.16
C ILE A 53 35.35 -34.19 -16.31
N THR A 54 35.83 -35.06 -15.42
CA THR A 54 35.54 -36.49 -15.54
C THR A 54 35.38 -37.20 -14.21
N ARG A 55 34.51 -38.21 -14.15
CA ARG A 55 34.29 -39.06 -12.97
C ARG A 55 33.95 -38.27 -11.70
N CYS A 56 33.22 -37.16 -11.83
CA CYS A 56 32.86 -36.30 -10.70
C CYS A 56 31.48 -36.67 -10.14
N HIS A 57 31.32 -36.50 -8.83
CA HIS A 57 30.06 -36.64 -8.11
C HIS A 57 29.66 -35.26 -7.55
N ILE A 58 28.52 -34.72 -7.97
CA ILE A 58 28.13 -33.35 -7.63
C ILE A 58 26.71 -33.38 -7.04
N ASP A 59 26.58 -33.10 -5.74
CA ASP A 59 25.32 -32.89 -5.04
C ASP A 59 25.30 -31.45 -4.52
N THR A 60 24.39 -30.60 -5.01
CA THR A 60 24.42 -29.16 -4.68
C THR A 60 23.05 -28.48 -4.65
N GLY A 61 22.97 -27.29 -4.05
CA GLY A 61 21.73 -26.53 -3.90
C GLY A 61 21.32 -25.70 -5.13
N ASP A 62 22.28 -25.35 -6.00
CA ASP A 62 22.06 -24.55 -7.20
C ASP A 62 22.72 -25.18 -8.46
N ASP A 63 23.24 -24.44 -9.44
CA ASP A 63 23.64 -25.02 -10.73
C ASP A 63 24.88 -25.94 -10.58
N ALA A 64 24.87 -27.16 -11.14
CA ALA A 64 25.91 -28.15 -10.85
C ALA A 64 27.17 -28.04 -11.73
N ILE A 65 27.03 -27.92 -13.05
CA ILE A 65 28.13 -27.59 -13.97
C ILE A 65 27.72 -26.36 -14.76
N CYS A 66 28.40 -25.24 -14.53
CA CYS A 66 27.98 -23.93 -15.00
C CYS A 66 29.08 -23.19 -15.78
N PRO A 67 29.17 -23.38 -17.11
CA PRO A 67 30.03 -22.56 -17.97
C PRO A 67 29.52 -21.12 -18.12
N LYS A 68 30.42 -20.14 -18.01
CA LYS A 68 30.15 -18.69 -18.07
C LYS A 68 31.17 -17.99 -18.99
N THR A 69 30.73 -16.94 -19.67
CA THR A 69 31.57 -16.11 -20.56
C THR A 69 31.42 -14.62 -20.19
N SER A 70 32.18 -14.19 -19.19
CA SER A 70 32.11 -12.83 -18.63
C SER A 70 32.98 -11.85 -19.39
N THR A 71 34.24 -12.21 -19.62
CA THR A 71 35.25 -11.32 -20.22
C THR A 71 35.92 -11.92 -21.46
N GLY A 72 35.69 -13.20 -21.74
CA GLY A 72 36.23 -13.89 -22.91
C GLY A 72 35.39 -15.10 -23.33
N PRO A 73 35.70 -15.70 -24.49
CA PRO A 73 35.00 -16.90 -24.97
C PRO A 73 35.40 -18.14 -24.17
N LEU A 74 34.58 -19.19 -24.27
CA LEU A 74 34.81 -20.50 -23.67
C LEU A 74 34.76 -21.60 -24.74
N TYR A 75 35.90 -22.24 -24.99
CA TYR A 75 36.05 -23.24 -26.04
C TYR A 75 36.53 -24.59 -25.51
N ASN A 76 36.07 -25.68 -26.13
CA ASN A 76 36.56 -27.03 -25.89
C ASN A 76 36.40 -27.50 -24.43
N LEU A 77 35.18 -27.44 -23.88
CA LEU A 77 34.85 -28.03 -22.59
C LEU A 77 34.29 -29.45 -22.79
N THR A 78 34.85 -30.42 -22.08
CA THR A 78 34.39 -31.82 -22.09
C THR A 78 34.07 -32.29 -20.68
N ALA A 79 32.83 -32.70 -20.42
CA ALA A 79 32.41 -33.31 -19.15
C ALA A 79 31.93 -34.74 -19.37
N THR A 80 32.54 -35.73 -18.69
CA THR A 80 32.25 -37.15 -18.92
C THR A 80 32.15 -37.99 -17.65
N ASN A 81 31.32 -39.03 -17.66
CA ASN A 81 31.22 -39.98 -16.55
C ASN A 81 30.83 -39.33 -15.20
N CYS A 82 30.00 -38.29 -15.21
CA CYS A 82 29.62 -37.56 -14.00
C CYS A 82 28.27 -38.01 -13.44
N TRP A 83 28.14 -37.97 -12.12
CA TRP A 83 26.87 -38.14 -11.41
C TRP A 83 26.47 -36.81 -10.76
N ILE A 84 25.23 -36.37 -10.99
CA ILE A 84 24.76 -35.04 -10.60
C ILE A 84 23.40 -35.10 -9.90
N ARG A 85 23.28 -34.36 -8.79
CA ARG A 85 22.05 -34.06 -8.08
C ARG A 85 22.01 -32.56 -7.73
N THR A 86 20.89 -31.89 -7.98
CA THR A 86 20.79 -30.44 -7.77
C THR A 86 19.36 -29.94 -7.59
N LYS A 87 19.11 -28.90 -6.79
CA LYS A 87 17.82 -28.17 -6.75
C LYS A 87 17.63 -27.09 -7.84
N SER A 88 18.52 -27.03 -8.82
CA SER A 88 18.49 -26.09 -9.94
C SER A 88 18.78 -26.82 -11.26
N SER A 89 19.69 -26.34 -12.11
CA SER A 89 20.04 -27.01 -13.37
C SER A 89 21.30 -27.87 -13.24
N ALA A 90 21.25 -29.12 -13.72
CA ALA A 90 22.41 -30.00 -13.67
C ALA A 90 23.54 -29.54 -14.62
N ILE A 91 23.16 -29.05 -15.80
CA ILE A 91 24.09 -28.38 -16.72
C ILE A 91 23.46 -27.06 -17.15
N LYS A 92 24.16 -25.95 -16.87
CA LYS A 92 23.66 -24.60 -17.06
C LYS A 92 24.64 -23.74 -17.83
N PHE A 93 24.21 -23.05 -18.88
CA PHE A 93 24.99 -21.94 -19.44
C PHE A 93 24.12 -20.92 -20.17
N GLY A 94 24.69 -19.74 -20.40
CA GLY A 94 24.06 -18.63 -21.12
C GLY A 94 23.55 -17.47 -20.24
N SER A 95 23.42 -17.69 -18.93
CA SER A 95 23.16 -16.64 -17.95
C SER A 95 24.49 -16.00 -17.52
N ALA A 96 24.63 -14.69 -17.71
CA ALA A 96 25.88 -13.94 -17.59
C ALA A 96 26.91 -14.40 -18.64
N SER A 97 26.51 -14.38 -19.91
CA SER A 97 27.32 -14.87 -21.03
C SER A 97 27.32 -13.89 -22.20
N TRP A 98 28.35 -13.06 -22.27
CA TRP A 98 28.49 -11.98 -23.27
C TRP A 98 29.37 -12.38 -24.46
N PHE A 99 30.09 -13.51 -24.37
CA PHE A 99 30.97 -14.02 -25.43
C PHE A 99 30.62 -15.47 -25.81
N ASP A 100 31.26 -15.97 -26.87
CA ASP A 100 30.87 -17.21 -27.51
C ASP A 100 31.30 -18.48 -26.76
N PHE A 101 30.43 -19.50 -26.81
CA PHE A 101 30.73 -20.88 -26.46
C PHE A 101 30.89 -21.72 -27.72
N LYS A 102 31.94 -22.55 -27.79
CA LYS A 102 32.16 -23.45 -28.93
C LYS A 102 32.82 -24.77 -28.55
N GLY A 103 32.30 -25.88 -29.09
CA GLY A 103 32.92 -27.19 -28.93
C GLY A 103 32.73 -27.76 -27.53
N LEU A 104 31.48 -27.81 -27.05
CA LEU A 104 31.16 -28.35 -25.73
C LEU A 104 30.65 -29.79 -25.85
N VAL A 105 31.18 -30.70 -25.03
CA VAL A 105 30.82 -32.13 -25.06
C VAL A 105 30.46 -32.61 -23.67
N PHE A 106 29.25 -33.16 -23.53
CA PHE A 106 28.73 -33.75 -22.31
C PHE A 106 28.33 -35.19 -22.58
N ASP A 107 29.10 -36.16 -22.07
CA ASP A 107 28.92 -37.59 -22.39
C ASP A 107 28.83 -38.47 -21.15
N ASN A 108 27.96 -39.48 -21.18
CA ASN A 108 27.81 -40.47 -20.11
C ASN A 108 27.57 -39.83 -18.72
N ILE A 109 26.52 -39.01 -18.61
CA ILE A 109 26.16 -38.28 -17.38
C ILE A 109 24.86 -38.85 -16.80
N THR A 110 24.84 -39.06 -15.49
CA THR A 110 23.63 -39.44 -14.74
C THR A 110 23.16 -38.27 -13.90
N ILE A 111 21.98 -37.74 -14.20
CA ILE A 111 21.33 -36.65 -13.48
C ILE A 111 20.16 -37.24 -12.71
N VAL A 112 20.16 -37.05 -11.39
CA VAL A 112 19.06 -37.48 -10.52
C VAL A 112 18.50 -36.30 -9.74
N ASP A 113 17.18 -36.35 -9.54
CA ASP A 113 16.48 -35.49 -8.60
C ASP A 113 16.71 -33.98 -8.84
N SER A 114 16.66 -33.54 -10.11
CA SER A 114 16.90 -32.14 -10.48
C SER A 114 15.68 -31.32 -10.88
N HIS A 115 15.71 -30.01 -10.64
CA HIS A 115 14.68 -29.09 -11.15
C HIS A 115 14.80 -28.91 -12.67
N ARG A 116 16.01 -28.99 -13.20
CA ARG A 116 16.24 -29.03 -14.64
C ARG A 116 17.41 -29.96 -14.97
N GLY A 117 17.28 -30.70 -16.06
CA GLY A 117 18.37 -31.51 -16.60
C GLY A 117 19.38 -30.61 -17.31
N LEU A 118 19.08 -30.29 -18.57
CA LEU A 118 19.90 -29.47 -19.44
C LEU A 118 19.25 -28.09 -19.62
N GLY A 119 19.94 -27.00 -19.26
CA GLY A 119 19.36 -25.65 -19.25
C GLY A 119 20.21 -24.60 -19.98
N PHE A 120 19.76 -24.15 -21.16
CA PHE A 120 20.45 -23.15 -21.97
C PHE A 120 19.59 -21.89 -22.05
N GLN A 121 20.12 -20.78 -21.58
CA GLN A 121 19.36 -19.53 -21.54
C GLN A 121 20.26 -18.41 -22.01
N ILE A 122 20.28 -18.12 -23.30
CA ILE A 122 21.13 -17.07 -23.86
C ILE A 122 20.40 -15.74 -23.76
N ARG A 123 20.89 -14.89 -22.84
CA ARG A 123 20.21 -13.65 -22.46
C ARG A 123 21.05 -12.38 -22.60
N ASP A 124 22.36 -12.54 -22.78
CA ASP A 124 23.35 -11.45 -22.67
C ASP A 124 24.19 -11.22 -23.94
N GLY A 125 23.87 -11.92 -25.04
CA GLY A 125 24.40 -11.63 -26.39
C GLY A 125 25.50 -12.57 -26.92
N GLY A 126 26.06 -13.47 -26.11
CA GLY A 126 27.01 -14.49 -26.58
C GLY A 126 26.35 -15.55 -27.47
N ASN A 127 27.10 -16.16 -28.40
CA ASN A 127 26.59 -17.24 -29.26
C ASN A 127 27.04 -18.62 -28.74
N VAL A 128 26.18 -19.62 -28.89
CA VAL A 128 26.51 -21.02 -28.62
C VAL A 128 26.55 -21.79 -29.93
N SER A 129 27.65 -22.49 -30.19
CA SER A 129 27.77 -23.36 -31.35
C SER A 129 28.48 -24.68 -31.03
N ASP A 130 28.14 -25.72 -31.78
CA ASP A 130 28.83 -27.01 -31.77
C ASP A 130 28.83 -27.67 -30.37
N VAL A 131 27.65 -28.01 -29.87
CA VAL A 131 27.46 -28.66 -28.56
C VAL A 131 26.88 -30.05 -28.71
N THR A 132 27.47 -31.04 -28.05
CA THR A 132 27.01 -32.44 -28.06
C THR A 132 26.65 -32.92 -26.65
N PHE A 133 25.44 -33.46 -26.50
CA PHE A 133 24.97 -34.19 -25.33
C PHE A 133 24.73 -35.64 -25.72
N SER A 134 25.51 -36.57 -25.17
CA SER A 134 25.43 -37.99 -25.51
C SER A 134 25.32 -38.90 -24.29
N ASN A 135 24.53 -39.97 -24.41
CA ASN A 135 24.42 -41.02 -23.38
C ASN A 135 24.06 -40.48 -21.98
N ILE A 136 23.01 -39.65 -21.89
CA ILE A 136 22.61 -39.00 -20.63
C ILE A 136 21.33 -39.63 -20.07
N ASN A 137 21.35 -39.95 -18.77
CA ASN A 137 20.17 -40.39 -18.02
C ASN A 137 19.70 -39.25 -17.11
N ILE A 138 18.44 -38.83 -17.22
CA ILE A 138 17.90 -37.67 -16.49
C ILE A 138 16.69 -38.06 -15.66
N SER A 139 16.67 -37.69 -14.38
CA SER A 139 15.47 -37.70 -13.54
C SER A 139 15.21 -36.30 -13.01
N THR A 140 14.11 -35.68 -13.45
CA THR A 140 13.71 -34.33 -13.02
C THR A 140 12.43 -34.35 -12.21
N ARG A 141 12.37 -33.49 -11.19
CA ARG A 141 11.24 -33.34 -10.27
C ARG A 141 11.17 -31.90 -9.77
N TYR A 142 9.96 -31.44 -9.50
CA TYR A 142 9.74 -30.13 -8.92
C TYR A 142 9.71 -30.19 -7.38
N TYR A 143 10.47 -29.31 -6.73
CA TYR A 143 10.38 -29.04 -5.30
C TYR A 143 10.15 -27.54 -5.04
N ASP A 144 9.33 -27.24 -4.03
CA ASP A 144 9.06 -25.87 -3.56
C ASP A 144 9.94 -25.54 -2.34
N PRO A 145 10.63 -24.40 -2.28
CA PRO A 145 10.79 -23.36 -3.31
C PRO A 145 11.71 -23.80 -4.46
N SER A 146 11.33 -23.44 -5.69
CA SER A 146 12.19 -23.56 -6.86
C SER A 146 12.82 -22.22 -7.22
N TRP A 147 14.15 -22.20 -7.26
CA TRP A 147 14.95 -21.04 -7.61
C TRP A 147 15.04 -20.85 -9.13
N TRP A 148 15.30 -21.94 -9.88
CA TRP A 148 15.42 -21.89 -11.35
C TRP A 148 14.96 -23.20 -12.02
N GLY A 149 13.71 -23.25 -12.50
CA GLY A 149 13.20 -24.34 -13.34
C GLY A 149 12.04 -25.14 -12.73
N ARG A 150 11.32 -25.87 -13.59
CA ARG A 150 10.05 -26.52 -13.23
C ARG A 150 10.00 -27.96 -13.75
N ALA A 151 11.01 -28.72 -13.37
CA ALA A 151 11.20 -30.13 -13.69
C ALA A 151 11.40 -30.41 -15.19
N GLU A 152 11.90 -29.47 -16.00
CA GLU A 152 12.14 -29.72 -17.42
C GLU A 152 13.41 -30.57 -17.64
N PRO A 153 13.37 -31.64 -18.44
CA PRO A 153 14.57 -32.43 -18.71
C PRO A 153 15.53 -31.69 -19.66
N ILE A 154 14.98 -30.91 -20.59
CA ILE A 154 15.73 -30.05 -21.52
C ILE A 154 14.97 -28.73 -21.66
N TYR A 155 15.69 -27.62 -21.47
CA TYR A 155 15.17 -26.26 -21.57
C TYR A 155 16.17 -25.39 -22.34
N VAL A 156 15.77 -24.84 -23.49
CA VAL A 156 16.62 -24.01 -24.35
C VAL A 156 15.85 -22.77 -24.77
N THR A 157 16.43 -21.58 -24.56
CA THR A 157 15.83 -20.34 -25.04
C THR A 157 16.86 -19.27 -25.37
N THR A 158 16.53 -18.45 -26.37
CA THR A 158 17.13 -17.13 -26.59
C THR A 158 16.09 -16.10 -26.19
N CYS A 159 16.39 -15.31 -25.14
CA CYS A 159 15.48 -14.28 -24.64
C CYS A 159 16.31 -13.20 -23.94
N PRO A 160 16.22 -11.91 -24.33
CA PRO A 160 17.04 -10.87 -23.73
C PRO A 160 16.78 -10.76 -22.22
N ARG A 161 17.82 -10.50 -21.42
CA ARG A 161 17.68 -10.35 -19.96
C ARG A 161 16.71 -9.23 -19.63
N ASP A 162 16.88 -8.09 -20.28
CA ASP A 162 16.08 -6.88 -20.16
C ASP A 162 16.05 -6.15 -21.52
N SER A 163 15.39 -5.00 -21.59
CA SER A 163 15.28 -4.19 -22.82
C SER A 163 16.61 -3.64 -23.36
N SER A 164 17.70 -3.70 -22.58
CA SER A 164 19.03 -3.21 -22.96
C SER A 164 19.97 -4.34 -23.44
N SER A 165 19.58 -5.59 -23.23
CA SER A 165 20.39 -6.77 -23.53
C SER A 165 20.32 -7.17 -25.01
N LYS A 166 21.45 -7.59 -25.57
CA LYS A 166 21.52 -8.08 -26.97
C LYS A 166 21.10 -9.55 -27.04
N GLU A 167 20.39 -9.91 -28.10
CA GLU A 167 20.00 -11.29 -28.38
C GLU A 167 21.19 -12.04 -28.99
N GLY A 168 21.53 -13.20 -28.42
CA GLY A 168 22.53 -14.14 -28.97
C GLY A 168 21.87 -15.26 -29.78
N SER A 169 22.68 -16.15 -30.37
CA SER A 169 22.20 -17.30 -31.15
C SER A 169 22.65 -18.64 -30.57
N ILE A 170 21.89 -19.70 -30.87
CA ILE A 170 22.25 -21.09 -30.51
C ILE A 170 22.18 -21.92 -31.79
N SER A 171 23.28 -22.58 -32.14
CA SER A 171 23.38 -23.34 -33.38
C SER A 171 24.12 -24.68 -33.23
N ASN A 172 23.83 -25.64 -34.11
CA ASN A 172 24.53 -26.92 -34.21
C ASN A 172 24.57 -27.68 -32.87
N ILE A 173 23.40 -28.03 -32.34
CA ILE A 173 23.28 -28.76 -31.07
C ILE A 173 22.81 -30.19 -31.36
N LEU A 174 23.56 -31.17 -30.86
CA LEU A 174 23.23 -32.59 -30.98
C LEU A 174 22.87 -33.18 -29.62
N PHE A 175 21.66 -33.72 -29.51
CA PHE A 175 21.21 -34.56 -28.40
C PHE A 175 21.09 -36.00 -28.91
N VAL A 176 21.87 -36.92 -28.35
CA VAL A 176 21.89 -38.32 -28.80
C VAL A 176 21.88 -39.31 -27.63
N ASN A 177 21.07 -40.38 -27.74
CA ASN A 177 20.99 -41.45 -26.73
C ASN A 177 20.64 -40.91 -25.31
N ILE A 178 19.62 -40.06 -25.20
CA ILE A 178 19.19 -39.52 -23.89
C ILE A 178 17.92 -40.22 -23.43
N THR A 179 17.94 -40.72 -22.18
CA THR A 179 16.77 -41.25 -21.50
C THR A 179 16.38 -40.33 -20.35
N ALA A 180 15.12 -39.91 -20.26
CA ALA A 180 14.68 -39.05 -19.17
C ALA A 180 13.34 -39.46 -18.56
N ASN A 181 13.26 -39.40 -17.23
CA ASN A 181 12.04 -39.48 -16.45
C ASN A 181 11.77 -38.10 -15.84
N SER A 182 10.65 -37.46 -16.19
CA SER A 182 10.44 -36.04 -15.90
C SER A 182 9.00 -35.72 -15.51
N GLU A 183 8.82 -34.71 -14.66
CA GLU A 183 7.50 -34.17 -14.32
C GLU A 183 7.01 -33.11 -15.31
N ASN A 184 7.86 -32.64 -16.24
CA ASN A 184 7.49 -31.63 -17.23
C ASN A 184 8.06 -31.91 -18.64
N GLY A 185 7.58 -31.18 -19.64
CA GLY A 185 7.98 -31.34 -21.04
C GLY A 185 9.32 -30.68 -21.38
N ILE A 186 9.79 -30.91 -22.61
CA ILE A 186 10.94 -30.20 -23.19
C ILE A 186 10.47 -28.82 -23.69
N PHE A 187 11.29 -27.80 -23.47
CA PHE A 187 11.01 -26.43 -23.93
C PHE A 187 12.15 -25.91 -24.78
N LEU A 188 11.88 -25.60 -26.05
CA LEU A 188 12.80 -24.95 -26.98
C LEU A 188 12.09 -23.72 -27.58
N SER A 189 12.60 -22.51 -27.33
CA SER A 189 11.98 -21.29 -27.85
C SER A 189 13.01 -20.24 -28.24
N GLY A 190 13.07 -19.91 -29.53
CA GLY A 190 13.83 -18.77 -30.04
C GLY A 190 13.06 -17.44 -29.85
N SER A 191 13.77 -16.30 -29.93
CA SER A 191 13.16 -14.97 -30.05
C SER A 191 13.19 -14.45 -31.49
N LYS A 192 12.53 -13.30 -31.77
CA LYS A 192 12.47 -12.71 -33.12
C LYS A 192 13.83 -12.31 -33.71
N GLY A 193 14.86 -12.03 -32.90
CA GLY A 193 16.22 -11.74 -33.37
C GLY A 193 17.31 -12.69 -32.86
N GLY A 194 17.01 -13.60 -31.92
CA GLY A 194 17.91 -14.68 -31.48
C GLY A 194 17.52 -16.03 -32.09
N VAL A 195 18.26 -16.50 -33.09
CA VAL A 195 17.94 -17.72 -33.85
C VAL A 195 18.41 -18.98 -33.13
N LEU A 196 17.51 -19.97 -33.01
CA LEU A 196 17.87 -21.37 -32.75
C LEU A 196 18.02 -22.08 -34.09
N SER A 197 19.18 -22.67 -34.40
CA SER A 197 19.36 -23.37 -35.68
C SER A 197 20.12 -24.69 -35.62
N ASN A 198 19.80 -25.63 -36.50
CA ASN A 198 20.48 -26.93 -36.62
C ASN A 198 20.47 -27.73 -35.30
N LEU A 199 19.30 -27.91 -34.70
CA LEU A 199 19.12 -28.74 -33.49
C LEU A 199 18.75 -30.16 -33.93
N ARG A 200 19.46 -31.18 -33.44
CA ARG A 200 19.20 -32.59 -33.77
C ARG A 200 18.97 -33.41 -32.51
N PHE A 201 17.87 -34.18 -32.49
CA PHE A 201 17.52 -35.12 -31.44
C PHE A 201 17.53 -36.54 -32.02
N VAL A 202 18.39 -37.43 -31.52
CA VAL A 202 18.57 -38.78 -32.07
C VAL A 202 18.51 -39.82 -30.96
N ASN A 203 17.70 -40.87 -31.10
CA ASN A 203 17.59 -41.96 -30.13
C ASN A 203 17.22 -41.50 -28.71
N MET A 204 16.07 -40.83 -28.57
CA MET A 204 15.63 -40.31 -27.28
C MET A 204 14.54 -41.20 -26.66
N ASN A 205 14.52 -41.33 -25.34
CA ASN A 205 13.48 -42.06 -24.62
C ASN A 205 12.98 -41.28 -23.40
N PHE A 206 11.81 -40.67 -23.54
CA PHE A 206 11.21 -39.82 -22.52
C PHE A 206 10.02 -40.50 -21.85
N THR A 207 10.01 -40.41 -20.53
CA THR A 207 8.93 -40.82 -19.67
C THR A 207 8.48 -39.62 -18.86
N TYR A 208 7.23 -39.20 -19.02
CA TYR A 208 6.65 -38.05 -18.34
C TYR A 208 5.63 -38.50 -17.29
N ARG A 209 5.43 -37.71 -16.24
CA ARG A 209 4.23 -37.83 -15.40
C ARG A 209 3.02 -37.23 -16.12
N ARG A 210 1.86 -37.90 -16.01
CA ARG A 210 0.61 -37.52 -16.71
C ARG A 210 0.07 -36.13 -16.32
N TRP A 211 0.43 -35.62 -15.15
CA TRP A 211 -0.07 -34.36 -14.59
C TRP A 211 1.06 -33.63 -13.83
N THR A 212 1.20 -32.33 -14.08
CA THR A 212 1.96 -31.38 -13.23
C THR A 212 1.08 -30.16 -13.00
N GLU A 213 0.96 -29.71 -11.76
CA GLU A 213 0.21 -28.49 -11.38
C GLU A 213 1.00 -27.21 -11.70
N PHE A 214 2.24 -27.36 -12.16
CA PHE A 214 3.20 -26.27 -12.37
C PHE A 214 3.50 -26.14 -13.87
N GLY A 215 3.07 -25.03 -14.49
CA GLY A 215 3.40 -24.74 -15.90
C GLY A 215 4.90 -24.47 -16.08
N GLY A 216 5.55 -25.01 -17.11
CA GLY A 216 7.01 -24.87 -17.34
C GLY A 216 7.42 -23.47 -17.79
N GLY A 217 8.71 -23.11 -17.69
CA GLY A 217 9.21 -21.80 -18.18
C GLY A 217 10.41 -21.17 -17.46
N LEU A 218 10.87 -20.02 -17.97
CA LEU A 218 11.87 -19.15 -17.34
C LEU A 218 11.21 -18.29 -16.25
N VAL A 219 11.77 -18.34 -15.05
CA VAL A 219 11.36 -17.50 -13.92
C VAL A 219 12.60 -16.74 -13.47
N ASP A 220 12.63 -15.42 -13.70
CA ASP A 220 13.68 -14.53 -13.20
C ASP A 220 13.04 -13.40 -12.40
N TYR A 221 13.15 -13.49 -11.08
CA TYR A 221 12.52 -12.54 -10.15
C TYR A 221 13.35 -11.27 -9.93
N ARG A 222 14.49 -11.11 -10.62
CA ARG A 222 15.31 -9.90 -10.49
C ARG A 222 14.62 -8.70 -11.17
N PRO A 223 14.70 -7.49 -10.60
CA PRO A 223 14.05 -6.30 -11.15
C PRO A 223 14.45 -6.03 -12.60
N GLY A 224 13.47 -5.81 -13.48
CA GLY A 224 13.69 -5.49 -14.90
C GLY A 224 13.85 -6.67 -15.85
N CYS A 225 13.83 -7.91 -15.34
CA CYS A 225 13.93 -9.10 -16.18
C CYS A 225 12.58 -9.51 -16.80
N GLN A 226 12.55 -9.79 -18.10
CA GLN A 226 11.35 -10.30 -18.78
C GLN A 226 11.13 -11.77 -18.41
N GLY A 227 10.11 -12.06 -17.59
CA GLY A 227 9.71 -13.42 -17.25
C GLY A 227 8.25 -13.66 -17.62
N LEU A 228 8.01 -14.59 -18.55
CA LEU A 228 6.91 -15.58 -18.61
C LEU A 228 6.66 -16.05 -20.05
N ILE A 229 7.25 -17.18 -20.43
CA ILE A 229 6.63 -18.08 -21.42
C ILE A 229 6.18 -19.30 -20.63
N ASN A 230 4.88 -19.38 -20.34
CA ASN A 230 4.27 -20.48 -19.62
C ASN A 230 3.84 -21.54 -20.64
N HIS A 231 4.21 -22.81 -20.43
CA HIS A 231 3.69 -23.90 -21.26
C HIS A 231 3.16 -25.06 -20.43
N ASN A 232 2.04 -25.61 -20.88
CA ASN A 232 1.39 -26.78 -20.30
C ASN A 232 1.64 -28.00 -21.22
N SER A 233 2.46 -28.94 -20.73
CA SER A 233 2.63 -30.35 -21.13
C SER A 233 2.29 -30.77 -22.57
N ALA A 234 2.88 -30.12 -23.58
CA ALA A 234 3.27 -30.81 -24.80
C ALA A 234 4.60 -31.51 -24.49
N GLY A 235 4.75 -32.82 -24.75
CA GLY A 235 6.01 -33.54 -24.45
C GLY A 235 7.25 -32.78 -24.97
N PHE A 236 7.10 -32.12 -26.12
CA PHE A 236 7.99 -31.12 -26.65
C PHE A 236 7.20 -29.85 -27.00
N LEU A 237 7.65 -28.69 -26.51
CA LEU A 237 7.27 -27.38 -27.02
C LEU A 237 8.46 -26.81 -27.78
N MET A 238 8.26 -26.49 -29.05
CA MET A 238 9.32 -26.06 -29.97
C MET A 238 8.82 -24.87 -30.79
N GLU A 239 9.52 -23.74 -30.67
CA GLU A 239 9.13 -22.46 -31.24
C GLU A 239 10.36 -21.73 -31.80
N HIS A 240 10.21 -21.12 -32.99
CA HIS A 240 11.23 -20.27 -33.62
C HIS A 240 12.60 -20.96 -33.83
N ILE A 241 12.59 -22.16 -34.44
CA ILE A 241 13.79 -22.96 -34.75
C ILE A 241 13.95 -23.16 -36.26
N ASP A 242 15.16 -22.94 -36.79
CA ASP A 242 15.53 -23.18 -38.18
C ASP A 242 16.41 -24.44 -38.33
N GLY A 243 15.95 -25.47 -39.04
CA GLY A 243 16.71 -26.73 -39.14
C GLY A 243 16.63 -27.59 -37.87
N LEU A 244 15.42 -28.02 -37.48
CA LEU A 244 15.22 -28.99 -36.41
C LEU A 244 15.09 -30.42 -36.99
N GLU A 245 15.87 -31.37 -36.47
CA GLU A 245 15.73 -32.79 -36.78
C GLU A 245 15.41 -33.62 -35.52
N VAL A 246 14.44 -34.53 -35.66
CA VAL A 246 14.02 -35.44 -34.57
C VAL A 246 13.94 -36.86 -35.14
N GLU A 247 14.82 -37.74 -34.67
CA GLU A 247 15.01 -39.10 -35.14
C GLU A 247 14.94 -40.09 -33.98
N ASN A 248 14.15 -41.16 -34.13
CA ASN A 248 14.01 -42.23 -33.15
C ASN A 248 13.74 -41.74 -31.71
N VAL A 249 12.69 -40.92 -31.55
CA VAL A 249 12.28 -40.40 -30.25
C VAL A 249 11.04 -41.14 -29.75
N ASN A 250 11.18 -41.79 -28.59
CA ASN A 250 10.10 -42.45 -27.88
C ASN A 250 9.63 -41.57 -26.72
N MET A 251 8.32 -41.35 -26.60
CA MET A 251 7.72 -40.60 -25.49
C MET A 251 6.60 -41.41 -24.86
N ARG A 252 6.57 -41.48 -23.53
CA ARG A 252 5.56 -42.20 -22.76
C ARG A 252 5.12 -41.36 -21.58
N TRP A 253 3.84 -41.44 -21.20
CA TRP A 253 3.32 -40.84 -19.98
C TRP A 253 2.89 -41.96 -19.04
N PHE A 254 3.32 -41.92 -17.78
CA PHE A 254 2.97 -42.94 -16.78
C PHE A 254 2.01 -42.40 -15.72
N ASP A 255 1.13 -43.30 -15.26
CA ASP A 255 0.16 -43.09 -14.20
C ASP A 255 0.73 -43.72 -12.91
N ASP A 256 1.18 -42.91 -11.95
CA ASP A 256 1.59 -43.42 -10.64
C ASP A 256 0.32 -43.74 -9.82
N ARG A 257 -0.03 -45.03 -9.74
CA ARG A 257 -1.21 -45.51 -8.99
C ARG A 257 -0.98 -45.58 -7.47
N SER A 258 0.22 -45.25 -6.97
CA SER A 258 0.51 -45.26 -5.52
C SER A 258 0.07 -43.97 -4.81
N MET A 259 -0.17 -42.89 -5.56
CA MET A 259 -1.00 -41.76 -5.11
C MET A 259 -2.47 -42.13 -5.34
N ARG A 260 -3.21 -42.41 -4.26
CA ARG A 260 -4.65 -42.69 -4.34
C ARG A 260 -5.40 -41.47 -4.85
N TRP A 261 -5.88 -41.60 -6.07
CA TRP A 261 -6.91 -40.75 -6.68
C TRP A 261 -8.23 -40.90 -5.93
N ASN A 262 -8.89 -39.77 -5.66
CA ASN A 262 -10.31 -39.72 -5.28
C ASN A 262 -11.15 -39.05 -6.37
N ILE A 263 -10.78 -39.24 -7.65
CA ILE A 263 -11.65 -38.97 -8.80
C ILE A 263 -11.29 -39.99 -9.91
N PRO A 264 -12.23 -40.79 -10.45
CA PRO A 264 -11.93 -41.72 -11.53
C PRO A 264 -11.72 -40.96 -12.85
N LEU A 265 -10.55 -41.13 -13.49
CA LEU A 265 -10.34 -40.80 -14.90
C LEU A 265 -10.75 -42.02 -15.73
N ASP A 266 -11.95 -41.96 -16.30
CA ASP A 266 -12.46 -42.98 -17.22
C ASP A 266 -11.91 -42.74 -18.62
N PHE A 267 -10.98 -43.58 -19.06
CA PHE A 267 -10.72 -43.83 -20.47
C PHE A 267 -10.96 -45.32 -20.70
N ARG A 268 -12.13 -45.65 -21.25
CA ARG A 268 -12.32 -46.89 -22.02
C ARG A 268 -12.97 -46.60 -23.37
N PRO A 269 -12.70 -47.47 -24.36
CA PRO A 269 -12.94 -47.21 -25.77
C PRO A 269 -14.43 -47.27 -26.09
N ALA A 270 -14.82 -46.61 -27.18
CA ALA A 270 -16.14 -46.69 -27.77
C ALA A 270 -16.62 -48.15 -27.86
N THR A 271 -17.59 -48.51 -27.00
CA THR A 271 -18.50 -49.63 -27.25
C THR A 271 -19.89 -49.22 -26.77
N VAL A 272 -20.81 -49.33 -27.72
CA VAL A 272 -22.25 -49.07 -27.67
C VAL A 272 -22.89 -49.69 -26.43
N PHE A 273 -23.64 -48.92 -25.63
CA PHE A 273 -24.86 -49.41 -24.97
C PHE A 273 -25.83 -48.28 -24.59
N ASP A 274 -27.10 -48.57 -24.84
CA ASP A 274 -28.32 -47.77 -24.70
C ASP A 274 -28.52 -47.01 -23.39
N THR A 275 -28.98 -45.76 -23.50
CA THR A 275 -29.71 -45.06 -22.43
C THR A 275 -30.94 -44.35 -23.00
N HIS A 276 -31.89 -45.14 -23.51
CA HIS A 276 -33.29 -44.78 -23.36
C HIS A 276 -33.72 -45.10 -21.92
N LEU A 277 -34.46 -44.17 -21.30
CA LEU A 277 -35.02 -44.21 -19.93
C LEU A 277 -34.07 -43.75 -18.80
N LEU A 278 -34.12 -42.45 -18.49
CA LEU A 278 -34.57 -41.91 -17.19
C LEU A 278 -34.22 -40.42 -17.06
N LEU A 279 -34.94 -39.55 -17.77
CA LEU A 279 -35.01 -38.12 -17.43
C LEU A 279 -36.29 -37.41 -17.95
N PRO A 280 -37.47 -37.63 -17.34
CA PRO A 280 -38.58 -36.68 -17.49
C PRO A 280 -39.01 -35.93 -16.21
N ASN A 281 -38.49 -36.23 -15.02
CA ASN A 281 -39.09 -35.72 -13.78
C ASN A 281 -38.37 -34.54 -13.09
N MET A 282 -37.13 -34.21 -13.45
CA MET A 282 -36.45 -33.02 -12.88
C MET A 282 -36.66 -31.72 -13.68
N LEU A 283 -36.87 -31.80 -14.99
CA LEU A 283 -37.05 -30.61 -15.84
C LEU A 283 -38.39 -29.89 -15.61
N ARG A 284 -39.39 -30.56 -15.04
CA ARG A 284 -40.73 -29.97 -14.85
C ARG A 284 -40.83 -29.02 -13.66
N LYS A 285 -39.84 -29.00 -12.75
CA LYS A 285 -39.82 -28.09 -11.59
C LYS A 285 -39.07 -26.78 -11.82
N ILE A 286 -38.17 -26.73 -12.80
CA ILE A 286 -37.34 -25.53 -13.07
C ILE A 286 -38.05 -24.53 -14.00
N VAL A 287 -38.97 -25.00 -14.85
CA VAL A 287 -39.64 -24.16 -15.86
C VAL A 287 -40.77 -23.28 -15.28
N ASN A 288 -41.27 -23.55 -14.07
CA ASN A 288 -42.45 -22.86 -13.52
C ASN A 288 -42.17 -21.70 -12.54
N SER A 289 -40.91 -21.36 -12.24
CA SER A 289 -40.61 -20.35 -11.19
C SER A 289 -40.09 -18.99 -11.67
N TYR A 290 -39.94 -18.77 -12.97
CA TYR A 290 -39.50 -17.46 -13.49
C TYR A 290 -40.33 -17.02 -14.70
N TRP A 291 -41.52 -16.49 -14.44
CA TRP A 291 -42.30 -15.72 -15.41
C TRP A 291 -42.85 -14.45 -14.73
N TYR A 292 -42.42 -13.29 -15.23
CA TYR A 292 -43.23 -12.07 -15.24
C TYR A 292 -43.25 -11.52 -16.67
N PRO A 293 -44.40 -11.03 -17.16
CA PRO A 293 -44.66 -10.84 -18.58
C PRO A 293 -44.31 -9.42 -19.02
N ASN A 294 -43.79 -9.29 -20.25
CA ASN A 294 -44.08 -8.22 -21.22
C ASN A 294 -42.92 -8.13 -22.22
N HIS A 295 -43.10 -8.73 -23.39
CA HIS A 295 -42.97 -8.01 -24.66
C HIS A 295 -43.36 -8.94 -25.81
N GLU A 296 -44.48 -8.62 -26.45
CA GLU A 296 -44.83 -9.09 -27.78
C GLU A 296 -43.82 -8.51 -28.78
N LEU A 297 -42.98 -9.37 -29.37
CA LEU A 297 -42.42 -9.22 -30.71
C LEU A 297 -41.60 -10.49 -31.00
N PHE A 298 -41.81 -11.07 -32.18
CA PHE A 298 -41.25 -12.32 -32.73
C PHE A 298 -42.17 -13.55 -32.73
N SER A 299 -43.32 -13.39 -33.39
CA SER A 299 -43.93 -14.45 -34.21
C SER A 299 -43.45 -14.33 -35.66
N PHE A 300 -42.31 -14.94 -36.00
CA PHE A 300 -42.03 -15.35 -37.37
C PHE A 300 -41.17 -16.61 -37.32
N ILE A 301 -41.86 -17.74 -37.50
CA ILE A 301 -41.27 -19.06 -37.74
C ILE A 301 -40.80 -19.06 -39.20
N VAL A 302 -39.50 -19.17 -39.43
CA VAL A 302 -38.98 -19.71 -40.68
C VAL A 302 -38.78 -21.21 -40.47
N SER A 303 -39.59 -21.98 -41.18
CA SER A 303 -39.47 -23.40 -41.40
C SER A 303 -38.20 -23.73 -42.20
N ASP A 304 -37.46 -24.73 -41.71
CA ASP A 304 -36.34 -25.44 -42.36
C ASP A 304 -34.91 -24.81 -42.25
N PRO A 305 -34.08 -25.27 -41.28
CA PRO A 305 -32.69 -24.82 -41.12
C PRO A 305 -31.69 -25.52 -42.06
N SER A 306 -32.12 -26.46 -42.92
CA SER A 306 -31.17 -27.34 -43.62
C SER A 306 -30.69 -26.85 -44.98
N THR A 307 -31.27 -25.78 -45.53
CA THR A 307 -30.98 -25.33 -46.91
C THR A 307 -30.25 -24.00 -47.04
N LEU A 308 -30.03 -23.24 -45.95
CA LEU A 308 -29.22 -22.00 -46.00
C LEU A 308 -27.75 -22.20 -45.59
N GLN A 309 -27.38 -23.37 -45.07
CA GLN A 309 -26.10 -23.57 -44.39
C GLN A 309 -24.94 -24.01 -45.32
N ARG A 310 -25.15 -24.13 -46.64
CA ARG A 310 -24.14 -24.70 -47.56
C ARG A 310 -23.59 -23.79 -48.66
N SER A 311 -23.98 -22.51 -48.74
CA SER A 311 -23.50 -21.65 -49.85
C SER A 311 -22.84 -20.32 -49.48
N LEU A 312 -22.52 -20.06 -48.19
CA LEU A 312 -21.93 -18.76 -47.79
C LEU A 312 -20.65 -18.83 -46.93
N PHE A 313 -20.17 -20.02 -46.55
CA PHE A 313 -18.97 -20.13 -45.71
C PHE A 313 -17.88 -20.97 -46.38
N SER A 314 -17.23 -20.42 -47.40
CA SER A 314 -15.98 -20.96 -47.93
C SER A 314 -14.84 -19.94 -48.00
N SER A 315 -14.96 -18.78 -47.35
CA SER A 315 -13.89 -17.78 -47.33
C SER A 315 -13.98 -16.79 -46.17
N PHE A 316 -13.75 -17.25 -44.94
CA PHE A 316 -13.40 -16.36 -43.82
C PHE A 316 -12.33 -16.99 -42.95
N PRO A 317 -11.43 -16.20 -42.33
CA PRO A 317 -10.36 -16.69 -41.45
C PRO A 317 -10.96 -17.40 -40.22
N PRO A 318 -10.13 -18.09 -39.40
CA PRO A 318 -10.63 -18.82 -38.24
C PRO A 318 -11.54 -17.94 -37.38
N ILE A 319 -12.72 -18.45 -37.04
CA ILE A 319 -13.85 -17.66 -36.54
C ILE A 319 -13.58 -17.07 -35.14
N SER A 320 -12.69 -17.69 -34.35
CA SER A 320 -12.19 -17.14 -33.08
C SER A 320 -11.41 -15.84 -33.29
N THR A 321 -10.67 -15.72 -34.39
CA THR A 321 -9.90 -14.52 -34.76
C THR A 321 -10.81 -13.34 -35.08
N TYR A 322 -11.99 -13.60 -35.66
CA TYR A 322 -12.99 -12.57 -35.97
C TYR A 322 -13.71 -12.06 -34.72
N LEU A 323 -14.11 -12.95 -33.80
CA LEU A 323 -14.68 -12.57 -32.49
C LEU A 323 -13.69 -11.78 -31.65
N ASN A 324 -12.42 -12.21 -31.61
CA ASN A 324 -11.34 -11.46 -30.96
C ASN A 324 -11.18 -10.06 -31.56
N ALA A 325 -11.21 -9.92 -32.89
CA ALA A 325 -11.12 -8.62 -33.55
C ALA A 325 -12.32 -7.72 -33.22
N LEU A 326 -13.54 -8.25 -33.12
CA LEU A 326 -14.72 -7.47 -32.73
C LEU A 326 -14.63 -7.00 -31.27
N CYS A 327 -14.21 -7.87 -30.36
CA CYS A 327 -14.02 -7.54 -28.95
C CYS A 327 -12.90 -6.52 -28.74
N SER A 328 -11.74 -6.69 -29.39
CA SER A 328 -10.63 -5.72 -29.32
C SER A 328 -11.00 -4.33 -29.84
N ASN A 329 -12.02 -4.22 -30.70
CA ASN A 329 -12.56 -2.95 -31.19
C ASN A 329 -13.79 -2.47 -30.40
N GLY A 330 -14.11 -3.12 -29.28
CA GLY A 330 -15.23 -2.78 -28.40
C GLY A 330 -16.63 -3.02 -28.97
N ARG A 331 -16.76 -3.74 -30.09
CA ARG A 331 -18.03 -3.97 -30.82
C ARG A 331 -18.83 -5.14 -30.24
N LEU A 332 -19.22 -5.05 -28.97
CA LEU A 332 -19.89 -6.12 -28.23
C LEU A 332 -21.23 -6.57 -28.85
N SER A 333 -22.02 -5.65 -29.41
CA SER A 333 -23.32 -6.01 -30.02
C SER A 333 -23.17 -6.93 -31.23
N GLU A 334 -22.11 -6.76 -32.00
CA GLU A 334 -21.82 -7.58 -33.18
C GLU A 334 -21.18 -8.91 -32.80
N ALA A 335 -20.33 -8.90 -31.78
CA ALA A 335 -19.83 -10.13 -31.18
C ALA A 335 -20.97 -11.02 -30.67
N LEU A 336 -21.97 -10.43 -30.00
CA LEU A 336 -23.17 -11.14 -29.53
C LEU A 336 -24.05 -11.65 -30.66
N LEU A 337 -24.18 -10.89 -31.76
CA LEU A 337 -24.90 -11.36 -32.94
C LEU A 337 -24.21 -12.59 -33.52
N GLN A 338 -22.88 -12.56 -33.60
CA GLN A 338 -22.13 -13.69 -34.12
C GLN A 338 -22.16 -14.92 -33.21
N MET A 339 -22.19 -14.72 -31.88
CA MET A 339 -22.46 -15.82 -30.96
C MET A 339 -23.85 -16.42 -31.17
N ALA A 340 -24.88 -15.58 -31.39
CA ALA A 340 -26.24 -16.06 -31.66
C ALA A 340 -26.35 -16.84 -32.97
N VAL A 341 -25.60 -16.46 -34.01
CA VAL A 341 -25.52 -17.20 -35.28
C VAL A 341 -24.83 -18.56 -35.10
N GLN A 342 -23.79 -18.64 -34.27
CA GLN A 342 -23.08 -19.89 -33.97
C GLN A 342 -23.89 -20.85 -33.11
N GLY A 343 -24.76 -20.34 -32.23
CA GLY A 343 -25.63 -21.14 -31.37
C GLY A 343 -24.84 -22.18 -30.57
N LEU A 344 -25.06 -23.47 -30.83
CA LEU A 344 -24.43 -24.58 -30.10
C LEU A 344 -22.93 -24.75 -30.40
N GLU A 345 -22.39 -24.11 -31.43
CA GLU A 345 -20.97 -24.26 -31.82
C GLU A 345 -20.01 -23.34 -31.06
N VAL A 346 -20.53 -22.44 -30.21
CA VAL A 346 -19.70 -21.50 -29.43
C VAL A 346 -18.83 -22.26 -28.42
N LYS A 347 -17.52 -22.03 -28.48
CA LYS A 347 -16.51 -22.69 -27.62
C LYS A 347 -16.07 -21.79 -26.47
N PHE A 348 -15.28 -22.38 -25.56
CA PHE A 348 -14.72 -21.72 -24.39
C PHE A 348 -14.03 -20.38 -24.72
N GLU A 349 -13.19 -20.36 -25.76
CA GLU A 349 -12.39 -19.19 -26.13
C GLU A 349 -13.30 -18.01 -26.52
N SER A 350 -14.37 -18.28 -27.26
CA SER A 350 -15.35 -17.27 -27.65
C SER A 350 -16.08 -16.69 -26.44
N TYR A 351 -16.47 -17.54 -25.49
CA TYR A 351 -17.09 -17.08 -24.25
C TYR A 351 -16.13 -16.27 -23.38
N ASP A 352 -14.88 -16.70 -23.23
CA ASP A 352 -13.86 -15.99 -22.46
C ASP A 352 -13.57 -14.62 -23.07
N THR A 353 -13.34 -14.54 -24.37
CA THR A 353 -13.09 -13.28 -25.08
C THR A 353 -14.22 -12.27 -24.86
N VAL A 354 -15.47 -12.68 -25.09
CA VAL A 354 -16.60 -11.75 -24.99
C VAL A 354 -16.86 -11.36 -23.52
N LEU A 355 -16.72 -12.29 -22.58
CA LEU A 355 -16.85 -11.97 -21.15
C LEU A 355 -15.73 -11.04 -20.67
N ASN A 356 -14.49 -11.23 -21.12
CA ASN A 356 -13.37 -10.33 -20.79
C ASN A 356 -13.64 -8.91 -21.27
N GLU A 357 -14.16 -8.76 -22.49
CA GLU A 357 -14.52 -7.45 -23.02
C GLU A 357 -15.69 -6.83 -22.25
N CYS A 358 -16.72 -7.62 -21.89
CA CYS A 358 -17.81 -7.15 -21.04
C CYS A 358 -17.31 -6.68 -19.66
N VAL A 359 -16.33 -7.37 -19.07
CA VAL A 359 -15.69 -6.99 -17.79
C VAL A 359 -14.91 -5.68 -17.94
N SER A 360 -14.21 -5.50 -19.07
CA SER A 360 -13.44 -4.29 -19.38
C SER A 360 -14.35 -3.06 -19.50
N GLN A 361 -15.43 -3.19 -20.27
CA GLN A 361 -16.39 -2.10 -20.52
C GLN A 361 -17.43 -1.90 -19.40
N ARG A 362 -17.46 -2.78 -18.39
CA ARG A 362 -18.55 -2.86 -17.40
C ARG A 362 -19.94 -3.02 -18.05
N ALA A 363 -20.00 -3.81 -19.13
CA ALA A 363 -21.17 -4.01 -19.97
C ALA A 363 -22.07 -5.15 -19.42
N VAL A 364 -22.90 -4.84 -18.43
CA VAL A 364 -23.69 -5.84 -17.70
C VAL A 364 -24.76 -6.52 -18.57
N ARG A 365 -25.42 -5.78 -19.46
CA ARG A 365 -26.52 -6.32 -20.29
C ARG A 365 -25.98 -7.31 -21.31
N GLU A 366 -24.86 -6.97 -21.93
CA GLU A 366 -24.14 -7.78 -22.89
C GLU A 366 -23.63 -9.05 -22.23
N GLY A 367 -23.01 -8.93 -21.05
CA GLY A 367 -22.58 -10.08 -20.26
C GLY A 367 -23.73 -10.98 -19.79
N GLN A 368 -24.89 -10.41 -19.42
CA GLN A 368 -26.11 -11.18 -19.13
C GLN A 368 -26.60 -11.94 -20.36
N ARG A 369 -26.49 -11.38 -21.57
CA ARG A 369 -26.82 -12.07 -22.83
C ARG A 369 -25.86 -13.22 -23.10
N VAL A 370 -24.57 -13.06 -22.84
CA VAL A 370 -23.59 -14.16 -22.90
C VAL A 370 -23.95 -15.27 -21.92
N HIS A 371 -24.23 -14.91 -20.66
CA HIS A 371 -24.60 -15.86 -19.63
C HIS A 371 -25.92 -16.60 -19.97
N ALA A 372 -26.93 -15.88 -20.46
CA ALA A 372 -28.18 -16.47 -20.92
C ALA A 372 -27.98 -17.39 -22.13
N HIS A 373 -27.05 -17.05 -23.04
CA HIS A 373 -26.68 -17.90 -24.16
C HIS A 373 -26.04 -19.22 -23.67
N MET A 374 -25.12 -19.18 -22.69
CA MET A 374 -24.57 -20.39 -22.08
C MET A 374 -25.68 -21.29 -21.50
N ILE A 375 -26.65 -20.70 -20.80
CA ILE A 375 -27.79 -21.43 -20.22
C ILE A 375 -28.66 -22.05 -21.32
N LYS A 376 -29.05 -21.27 -22.34
CA LYS A 376 -29.92 -21.72 -23.44
C LYS A 376 -29.28 -22.80 -24.30
N THR A 377 -27.97 -22.77 -24.46
CA THR A 377 -27.20 -23.77 -25.21
C THR A 377 -26.81 -24.98 -24.35
N CYS A 378 -27.25 -25.03 -23.09
CA CYS A 378 -26.86 -26.05 -22.11
C CYS A 378 -25.33 -26.19 -21.96
N TYR A 379 -24.58 -25.11 -22.24
CA TYR A 379 -23.14 -25.08 -22.04
C TYR A 379 -22.84 -25.14 -20.55
N LEU A 380 -22.03 -26.09 -20.11
CA LEU A 380 -21.64 -26.25 -18.71
C LEU A 380 -20.30 -25.52 -18.47
N PRO A 381 -20.32 -24.25 -18.01
CA PRO A 381 -19.08 -23.49 -17.86
C PRO A 381 -18.21 -24.10 -16.76
N ILE A 382 -16.93 -24.28 -17.07
CA ILE A 382 -15.90 -24.64 -16.11
C ILE A 382 -15.74 -23.53 -15.04
N VAL A 383 -15.12 -23.87 -13.91
CA VAL A 383 -14.92 -22.98 -12.76
C VAL A 383 -14.36 -21.61 -13.16
N TYR A 384 -13.45 -21.58 -14.14
CA TYR A 384 -12.87 -20.35 -14.68
C TYR A 384 -13.94 -19.39 -15.25
N LEU A 385 -14.82 -19.83 -16.16
CA LEU A 385 -15.85 -18.97 -16.76
C LEU A 385 -16.91 -18.56 -15.73
N ARG A 386 -17.24 -19.43 -14.77
CA ARG A 386 -18.12 -19.07 -13.65
C ARG A 386 -17.50 -17.98 -12.77
N THR A 387 -16.21 -18.09 -12.49
CA THR A 387 -15.46 -17.06 -11.76
C THR A 387 -15.40 -15.74 -12.55
N ARG A 388 -15.24 -15.81 -13.88
CA ARG A 388 -15.30 -14.63 -14.74
C ARG A 388 -16.67 -13.93 -14.70
N LEU A 389 -17.76 -14.68 -14.64
CA LEU A 389 -19.11 -14.13 -14.44
C LEU A 389 -19.24 -13.45 -13.07
N ILE A 390 -18.68 -14.03 -11.99
CA ILE A 390 -18.62 -13.38 -10.67
C ILE A 390 -17.90 -12.02 -10.80
N VAL A 391 -16.73 -11.98 -11.44
CA VAL A 391 -15.96 -10.73 -11.64
C VAL A 391 -16.73 -9.71 -12.48
N LEU A 392 -17.43 -10.13 -13.53
CA LEU A 392 -18.29 -9.27 -14.35
C LEU A 392 -19.37 -8.62 -13.48
N TYR A 393 -20.18 -9.40 -12.78
CA TYR A 393 -21.26 -8.90 -11.94
C TYR A 393 -20.72 -8.03 -10.79
N ALA A 394 -19.58 -8.39 -10.21
CA ALA A 394 -18.89 -7.61 -9.20
C ALA A 394 -18.38 -6.25 -9.72
N LYS A 395 -17.89 -6.15 -10.95
CA LYS A 395 -17.49 -4.84 -11.53
C LYS A 395 -18.68 -3.99 -11.98
N CYS A 396 -19.81 -4.62 -12.31
CA CYS A 396 -21.01 -3.95 -12.81
C CYS A 396 -22.03 -3.59 -11.73
N GLU A 397 -21.59 -3.51 -10.48
CA GLU A 397 -22.44 -3.15 -9.35
C GLU A 397 -23.51 -4.18 -8.91
N CYS A 398 -23.59 -5.35 -9.56
CA CYS A 398 -24.56 -6.42 -9.29
C CYS A 398 -24.06 -7.50 -8.30
N LEU A 399 -23.79 -7.14 -7.03
CA LEU A 399 -23.26 -8.11 -6.04
C LEU A 399 -24.20 -9.30 -5.76
N GLY A 400 -25.52 -9.11 -5.85
CA GLY A 400 -26.48 -10.20 -5.65
C GLY A 400 -26.34 -11.31 -6.70
N ASP A 401 -26.18 -10.94 -7.96
CA ASP A 401 -25.96 -11.90 -9.05
C ASP A 401 -24.60 -12.58 -8.93
N ALA A 402 -23.55 -11.82 -8.59
CA ALA A 402 -22.22 -12.37 -8.31
C ALA A 402 -22.26 -13.40 -7.16
N ARG A 403 -22.99 -13.08 -6.08
CA ARG A 403 -23.15 -13.97 -4.93
C ARG A 403 -23.88 -15.25 -5.32
N LYS A 404 -24.99 -15.12 -6.04
CA LYS A 404 -25.77 -16.25 -6.53
C LYS A 404 -24.93 -17.18 -7.42
N MET A 405 -24.11 -16.60 -8.30
CA MET A 405 -23.18 -17.39 -9.13
C MET A 405 -22.20 -18.21 -8.28
N LEU A 406 -21.62 -17.61 -7.23
CA LEU A 406 -20.74 -18.34 -6.31
C LEU A 406 -21.51 -19.44 -5.57
N ASP A 407 -22.70 -19.14 -5.05
CA ASP A 407 -23.50 -20.08 -4.27
C ASP A 407 -23.96 -21.29 -5.14
N GLU A 408 -24.23 -21.10 -6.43
CA GLU A 408 -24.59 -22.15 -7.40
C GLU A 408 -23.38 -22.97 -7.91
N MET A 409 -22.14 -22.57 -7.59
CA MET A 409 -20.95 -23.37 -7.91
C MET A 409 -20.86 -24.59 -6.98
N THR A 410 -20.90 -25.79 -7.58
CA THR A 410 -20.67 -27.05 -6.88
C THR A 410 -19.20 -27.24 -6.47
N LEU A 411 -18.29 -26.69 -7.27
CA LEU A 411 -16.85 -26.66 -6.99
C LEU A 411 -16.39 -25.21 -6.99
N ARG A 412 -15.84 -24.76 -5.86
CA ARG A 412 -15.26 -23.44 -5.65
C ARG A 412 -13.77 -23.59 -5.39
N ASN A 413 -12.97 -22.76 -6.03
CA ASN A 413 -11.52 -22.69 -5.78
C ASN A 413 -11.17 -21.36 -5.08
N VAL A 414 -9.91 -21.21 -4.66
CA VAL A 414 -9.41 -19.99 -4.01
C VAL A 414 -9.78 -18.74 -4.80
N VAL A 415 -9.59 -18.73 -6.12
CA VAL A 415 -9.88 -17.57 -6.99
C VAL A 415 -11.35 -17.15 -6.93
N SER A 416 -12.29 -18.10 -6.98
CA SER A 416 -13.73 -17.81 -6.90
C SER A 416 -14.15 -17.23 -5.54
N TRP A 417 -13.56 -17.72 -4.44
CA TRP A 417 -13.77 -17.16 -3.12
C TRP A 417 -13.16 -15.78 -2.99
N THR A 418 -11.88 -15.61 -3.35
CA THR A 418 -11.17 -14.33 -3.30
C THR A 418 -11.89 -13.28 -4.14
N ALA A 419 -12.35 -13.60 -5.35
CA ALA A 419 -13.08 -12.66 -6.21
C ALA A 419 -14.33 -12.09 -5.51
N MET A 420 -15.10 -12.94 -4.81
CA MET A 420 -16.29 -12.50 -4.09
C MET A 420 -15.94 -11.74 -2.80
N ILE A 421 -14.92 -12.18 -2.07
CA ILE A 421 -14.42 -11.48 -0.88
C ILE A 421 -13.94 -10.07 -1.26
N SER A 422 -13.14 -9.94 -2.32
CA SER A 422 -12.68 -8.65 -2.85
C SER A 422 -13.85 -7.78 -3.29
N ALA A 423 -14.86 -8.36 -3.94
CA ALA A 423 -16.04 -7.62 -4.38
C ALA A 423 -16.82 -6.98 -3.22
N TYR A 424 -16.99 -7.68 -2.10
CA TYR A 424 -17.61 -7.10 -0.90
C TYR A 424 -16.68 -6.10 -0.19
N SER A 425 -15.40 -6.44 -0.02
CA SER A 425 -14.40 -5.59 0.63
C SER A 425 -14.28 -4.22 -0.04
N GLN A 426 -14.15 -4.19 -1.37
CA GLN A 426 -14.03 -2.95 -2.15
C GLN A 426 -15.25 -2.03 -2.08
N ARG A 427 -16.41 -2.56 -1.64
CA ARG A 427 -17.65 -1.79 -1.51
C ARG A 427 -18.01 -1.44 -0.07
N GLY A 428 -17.10 -1.67 0.87
CA GLY A 428 -17.31 -1.36 2.29
C GLY A 428 -18.20 -2.37 3.02
N HIS A 429 -18.56 -3.50 2.39
CA HIS A 429 -19.29 -4.60 3.01
C HIS A 429 -18.32 -5.54 3.74
N ALA A 430 -17.61 -4.99 4.72
CA ALA A 430 -16.54 -5.69 5.43
C ALA A 430 -17.04 -6.96 6.14
N SER A 431 -18.21 -6.89 6.79
CA SER A 431 -18.78 -8.03 7.52
C SER A 431 -19.06 -9.23 6.61
N GLU A 432 -19.57 -8.99 5.40
CA GLU A 432 -19.87 -10.00 4.40
C GLU A 432 -18.60 -10.62 3.82
N ALA A 433 -17.58 -9.80 3.56
CA ALA A 433 -16.26 -10.27 3.12
C ALA A 433 -15.61 -11.19 4.17
N LEU A 434 -15.66 -10.82 5.44
CA LEU A 434 -15.14 -11.62 6.56
C LEU A 434 -15.93 -12.93 6.75
N ASN A 435 -17.27 -12.89 6.60
CA ASN A 435 -18.09 -14.11 6.68
C ASN A 435 -17.79 -15.08 5.53
N LEU A 436 -17.58 -14.57 4.31
CA LEU A 436 -17.16 -15.40 3.17
C LEU A 436 -15.78 -16.03 3.40
N PHE A 437 -14.84 -15.30 4.00
CA PHE A 437 -13.55 -15.86 4.38
C PHE A 437 -13.70 -17.02 5.38
N ILE A 438 -14.57 -16.87 6.38
CA ILE A 438 -14.87 -17.96 7.33
C ILE A 438 -15.51 -19.17 6.60
N GLN A 439 -16.41 -18.94 5.65
CA GLN A 439 -17.02 -20.01 4.85
C GLN A 439 -15.99 -20.73 3.98
N MET A 440 -15.06 -20.00 3.37
CA MET A 440 -13.94 -20.56 2.61
C MET A 440 -13.05 -21.47 3.47
N LEU A 441 -12.71 -21.02 4.69
CA LEU A 441 -11.95 -21.84 5.65
C LEU A 441 -12.72 -23.11 6.05
N ARG A 442 -14.03 -22.99 6.29
CA ARG A 442 -14.91 -24.13 6.64
C ARG A 442 -15.10 -25.12 5.47
N SER A 443 -15.00 -24.66 4.22
CA SER A 443 -15.02 -25.57 3.06
C SER A 443 -13.70 -26.28 2.83
N GLY A 444 -12.68 -26.05 3.65
CA GLY A 444 -11.35 -26.63 3.51
C GLY A 444 -10.55 -26.00 2.36
N THR A 445 -10.97 -24.84 1.84
CA THR A 445 -10.21 -24.12 0.81
C THR A 445 -9.16 -23.24 1.48
N GLU A 446 -7.89 -23.49 1.18
CA GLU A 446 -6.78 -22.74 1.78
C GLU A 446 -6.68 -21.32 1.19
N PRO A 447 -6.54 -20.27 2.03
CA PRO A 447 -6.27 -18.91 1.58
C PRO A 447 -4.88 -18.77 0.95
N ASN A 448 -4.80 -17.88 -0.04
CA ASN A 448 -3.54 -17.42 -0.61
C ASN A 448 -3.24 -15.97 -0.20
N GLU A 449 -2.10 -15.44 -0.64
CA GLU A 449 -1.61 -14.09 -0.39
C GLU A 449 -2.63 -13.01 -0.73
N PHE A 450 -3.34 -13.15 -1.85
CA PHE A 450 -4.35 -12.18 -2.30
C PHE A 450 -5.61 -12.21 -1.43
N THR A 451 -5.96 -13.40 -0.92
CA THR A 451 -7.05 -13.57 0.03
C THR A 451 -6.71 -12.89 1.35
N PHE A 452 -5.53 -13.17 1.91
CA PHE A 452 -5.09 -12.52 3.15
C PHE A 452 -5.02 -11.01 3.02
N ALA A 453 -4.40 -10.49 1.96
CA ALA A 453 -4.32 -9.05 1.71
C ALA A 453 -5.72 -8.39 1.68
N THR A 454 -6.66 -8.99 0.94
CA THR A 454 -8.03 -8.48 0.80
C THR A 454 -8.81 -8.49 2.12
N VAL A 455 -8.72 -9.58 2.88
CA VAL A 455 -9.46 -9.76 4.14
C VAL A 455 -8.91 -8.83 5.23
N LEU A 456 -7.61 -8.59 5.25
CA LEU A 456 -6.99 -7.61 6.14
C LEU A 456 -7.50 -6.18 5.86
N THR A 457 -7.73 -5.81 4.60
CA THR A 457 -8.37 -4.53 4.27
C THR A 457 -9.76 -4.41 4.89
N SER A 458 -10.54 -5.50 4.93
CA SER A 458 -11.85 -5.54 5.60
C SER A 458 -11.75 -5.45 7.13
N CYS A 459 -10.57 -5.63 7.73
CA CYS A 459 -10.34 -5.48 9.16
C CYS A 459 -10.00 -4.03 9.58
N THR A 460 -9.83 -3.11 8.63
CA THR A 460 -9.44 -1.70 8.88
C THR A 460 -10.58 -0.79 9.37
N GLY A 461 -11.81 -1.31 9.47
CA GLY A 461 -12.98 -0.53 9.92
C GLY A 461 -12.88 -0.10 11.39
N ARG A 462 -13.48 1.05 11.75
CA ARG A 462 -13.43 1.69 13.10
C ARG A 462 -14.09 0.90 14.25
N GLY A 463 -14.37 -0.39 14.09
CA GLY A 463 -14.99 -1.24 15.12
C GLY A 463 -14.00 -2.20 15.77
N LEU A 464 -14.06 -2.33 17.10
CA LEU A 464 -13.22 -3.24 17.91
C LEU A 464 -13.22 -4.69 17.37
N ALA A 465 -14.37 -5.16 16.88
CA ALA A 465 -14.52 -6.52 16.34
C ALA A 465 -13.68 -6.78 15.08
N GLY A 466 -13.46 -5.76 14.23
CA GLY A 466 -12.66 -5.88 13.02
C GLY A 466 -11.17 -6.04 13.33
N PHE A 467 -10.67 -5.26 14.30
CA PHE A 467 -9.28 -5.33 14.74
C PHE A 467 -8.93 -6.67 15.40
N ASP A 468 -9.80 -7.18 16.27
CA ASP A 468 -9.56 -8.48 16.92
C ASP A 468 -9.52 -9.63 15.91
N LEU A 469 -10.38 -9.60 14.89
CA LEU A 469 -10.32 -10.56 13.80
C LEU A 469 -9.05 -10.38 12.96
N GLY A 470 -8.61 -9.14 12.71
CA GLY A 470 -7.33 -8.84 12.06
C GLY A 470 -6.14 -9.48 12.77
N ARG A 471 -6.10 -9.48 14.11
CA ARG A 471 -5.05 -10.18 14.90
C ARG A 471 -5.13 -11.70 14.77
N GLN A 472 -6.35 -12.26 14.73
CA GLN A 472 -6.53 -13.70 14.50
C GLN A 472 -6.05 -14.10 13.09
N ILE A 473 -6.37 -13.29 12.08
CA ILE A 473 -5.90 -13.48 10.71
C ILE A 473 -4.38 -13.35 10.63
N HIS A 474 -3.75 -12.38 11.31
CA HIS A 474 -2.29 -12.28 11.40
C HIS A 474 -1.68 -13.54 12.03
N SER A 475 -2.29 -14.09 13.08
CA SER A 475 -1.83 -15.36 13.67
C SER A 475 -1.95 -16.53 12.68
N LEU A 476 -2.99 -16.53 11.84
CA LEU A 476 -3.16 -17.53 10.77
C LEU A 476 -2.13 -17.36 9.66
N ILE A 477 -1.82 -16.12 9.26
CA ILE A 477 -0.78 -15.77 8.28
C ILE A 477 0.56 -16.35 8.73
N PHE A 478 0.94 -16.12 9.99
CA PHE A 478 2.17 -16.65 10.57
C PHE A 478 2.19 -18.19 10.59
N LYS A 479 1.08 -18.82 11.02
CA LYS A 479 0.96 -20.30 11.03
C LYS A 479 1.03 -20.94 9.64
N ARG A 480 0.78 -20.15 8.58
CA ARG A 480 0.77 -20.59 7.19
C ARG A 480 2.00 -20.09 6.41
N ASN A 481 2.99 -19.51 7.09
CA ASN A 481 4.25 -19.02 6.53
C ASN A 481 4.10 -17.90 5.48
N PHE A 482 3.12 -17.00 5.67
CA PHE A 482 2.90 -15.84 4.79
C PHE A 482 3.42 -14.52 5.39
N GLU A 483 4.10 -14.53 6.54
CA GLU A 483 4.58 -13.34 7.25
C GLU A 483 5.66 -12.56 6.48
N SER A 484 6.47 -13.25 5.68
CA SER A 484 7.49 -12.64 4.82
C SER A 484 6.95 -12.18 3.47
N HIS A 485 5.68 -12.45 3.17
CA HIS A 485 5.10 -12.15 1.86
C HIS A 485 4.75 -10.66 1.74
N MET A 486 5.35 -9.96 0.77
CA MET A 486 5.27 -8.50 0.64
C MET A 486 3.83 -7.94 0.64
N PHE A 487 2.95 -8.51 -0.18
CA PHE A 487 1.55 -8.07 -0.28
C PHE A 487 0.75 -8.27 1.02
N VAL A 488 1.06 -9.33 1.77
CA VAL A 488 0.41 -9.63 3.05
C VAL A 488 0.97 -8.68 4.12
N GLY A 489 2.29 -8.51 4.15
CA GLY A 489 2.98 -7.58 5.02
C GLY A 489 2.53 -6.12 4.83
N SER A 490 2.39 -5.64 3.60
CA SER A 490 1.82 -4.30 3.32
C SER A 490 0.38 -4.15 3.81
N SER A 491 -0.44 -5.20 3.69
CA SER A 491 -1.83 -5.17 4.16
C SER A 491 -1.92 -5.23 5.69
N LEU A 492 -1.01 -5.97 6.35
CA LEU A 492 -0.87 -5.98 7.80
C LEU A 492 -0.42 -4.61 8.33
N LEU A 493 0.52 -3.96 7.63
CA LEU A 493 0.95 -2.60 7.94
C LEU A 493 -0.21 -1.61 7.92
N ASP A 494 -0.98 -1.59 6.82
CA ASP A 494 -2.14 -0.70 6.67
C ASP A 494 -3.19 -0.99 7.76
N MET A 495 -3.45 -2.27 8.07
CA MET A 495 -4.38 -2.68 9.11
C MET A 495 -3.98 -2.18 10.50
N TYR A 496 -2.74 -2.41 10.93
CA TYR A 496 -2.27 -1.94 12.24
C TYR A 496 -2.16 -0.41 12.30
N ALA A 497 -1.67 0.24 11.25
CA ALA A 497 -1.55 1.70 11.20
C ALA A 497 -2.92 2.37 11.33
N LYS A 498 -3.93 1.93 10.55
CA LYS A 498 -5.30 2.48 10.62
C LYS A 498 -6.03 2.16 11.93
N ALA A 499 -5.65 1.08 12.62
CA ALA A 499 -6.14 0.77 13.96
C ALA A 499 -5.46 1.59 15.07
N GLY A 500 -4.53 2.50 14.74
CA GLY A 500 -3.78 3.29 15.72
C GLY A 500 -2.70 2.50 16.46
N ARG A 501 -2.38 1.28 16.00
CA ARG A 501 -1.42 0.34 16.61
C ARG A 501 -0.08 0.43 15.91
N ILE A 502 0.53 1.61 16.02
CA ILE A 502 1.70 1.97 15.22
C ILE A 502 2.96 1.18 15.59
N HIS A 503 3.08 0.73 16.84
CA HIS A 503 4.21 -0.11 17.26
C HIS A 503 4.13 -1.51 16.65
N GLU A 504 2.94 -2.10 16.58
CA GLU A 504 2.72 -3.36 15.86
C GLU A 504 2.93 -3.20 14.37
N ALA A 505 2.45 -2.10 13.77
CA ALA A 505 2.74 -1.77 12.38
C ALA A 505 4.26 -1.68 12.16
N ARG A 506 4.99 -0.98 13.04
CA ARG A 506 6.45 -0.91 12.97
C ARG A 506 7.09 -2.29 13.08
N GLY A 507 6.59 -3.17 13.94
CA GLY A 507 7.06 -4.56 14.05
C GLY A 507 6.92 -5.32 12.73
N VAL A 508 5.75 -5.24 12.07
CA VAL A 508 5.53 -5.83 10.75
C VAL A 508 6.49 -5.24 9.71
N PHE A 509 6.71 -3.93 9.74
CA PHE A 509 7.60 -3.22 8.81
C PHE A 509 9.04 -3.71 8.94
N GLU A 510 9.50 -3.94 10.17
CA GLU A 510 10.84 -4.44 10.43
C GLU A 510 11.03 -5.89 9.98
N CYS A 511 9.97 -6.69 9.99
CA CYS A 511 9.98 -8.09 9.54
C CYS A 511 9.86 -8.27 8.02
N LEU A 512 9.58 -7.22 7.25
CA LEU A 512 9.54 -7.33 5.78
C LEU A 512 10.93 -7.68 5.23
N PRO A 513 11.04 -8.67 4.32
CA PRO A 513 12.33 -9.09 3.77
C PRO A 513 12.97 -8.01 2.90
N GLU A 514 12.15 -7.20 2.23
CA GLU A 514 12.55 -6.02 1.49
C GLU A 514 11.58 -4.88 1.82
N ARG A 515 12.07 -3.64 1.76
CA ARG A 515 11.26 -2.44 1.94
C ARG A 515 11.25 -1.68 0.64
N ASP A 516 10.07 -1.21 0.27
CA ASP A 516 9.84 -0.40 -0.90
C ASP A 516 9.25 0.96 -0.51
N VAL A 517 9.13 1.87 -1.48
CA VAL A 517 8.56 3.20 -1.23
C VAL A 517 7.14 3.12 -0.67
N VAL A 518 6.35 2.10 -1.05
CA VAL A 518 4.97 1.94 -0.61
C VAL A 518 4.89 1.59 0.88
N SER A 519 5.61 0.56 1.32
CA SER A 519 5.69 0.14 2.72
C SER A 519 6.25 1.25 3.60
N CYS A 520 7.31 1.95 3.17
CA CYS A 520 7.84 3.12 3.90
C CYS A 520 6.82 4.27 3.96
N THR A 521 6.10 4.54 2.87
CA THR A 521 5.07 5.60 2.85
C THR A 521 3.92 5.27 3.80
N ALA A 522 3.49 4.02 3.90
CA ALA A 522 2.42 3.61 4.79
C ALA A 522 2.74 3.90 6.26
N ILE A 523 3.95 3.57 6.70
CA ILE A 523 4.38 3.80 8.08
C ILE A 523 4.70 5.28 8.36
N ILE A 524 5.29 6.02 7.41
CA ILE A 524 5.46 7.49 7.52
C ILE A 524 4.09 8.17 7.66
N SER A 525 3.11 7.77 6.85
CA SER A 525 1.75 8.29 6.93
C SER A 525 1.09 7.94 8.26
N GLY A 526 1.24 6.71 8.74
CA GLY A 526 0.74 6.27 10.05
C GLY A 526 1.32 7.09 11.20
N TYR A 527 2.64 7.31 11.21
CA TYR A 527 3.29 8.17 12.20
C TYR A 527 2.77 9.61 12.15
N ALA A 528 2.71 10.20 10.96
CA ALA A 528 2.23 11.58 10.78
C ALA A 528 0.76 11.76 11.21
N GLN A 529 -0.10 10.79 10.91
CA GLN A 529 -1.53 10.84 11.30
C GLN A 529 -1.74 10.72 12.81
N LEU A 530 -0.85 10.00 13.50
CA LEU A 530 -0.89 9.83 14.95
C LEU A 530 -0.10 10.90 15.72
N GLY A 531 0.56 11.82 15.02
CA GLY A 531 1.35 12.91 15.62
C GLY A 531 2.76 12.50 16.08
N PHE A 532 3.25 11.33 15.65
CA PHE A 532 4.65 10.89 15.83
C PHE A 532 5.52 11.52 14.73
N ASP A 533 5.54 12.85 14.69
CA ASP A 533 6.06 13.60 13.55
C ASP A 533 7.58 13.47 13.40
N GLU A 534 8.31 13.33 14.51
CA GLU A 534 9.77 13.13 14.51
C GLU A 534 10.15 11.76 13.92
N GLU A 535 9.43 10.71 14.30
CA GLU A 535 9.61 9.35 13.78
C GLU A 535 9.30 9.27 12.29
N ALA A 536 8.26 9.98 11.83
CA ALA A 536 7.94 10.10 10.42
C ALA A 536 9.09 10.76 9.63
N LEU A 537 9.66 11.85 10.15
CA LEU A 537 10.78 12.56 9.53
C LEU A 537 12.05 11.71 9.49
N GLU A 538 12.38 11.01 10.58
CA GLU A 538 13.58 10.17 10.62
C GLU A 538 13.49 8.98 9.66
N LEU A 539 12.32 8.36 9.57
CA LEU A 539 12.10 7.27 8.62
C LEU A 539 12.12 7.77 7.16
N PHE A 540 11.64 8.98 6.89
CA PHE A 540 11.79 9.60 5.58
C PHE A 540 13.28 9.83 5.23
N ARG A 541 14.09 10.31 6.18
CA ARG A 541 15.54 10.45 5.98
C ARG A 541 16.20 9.11 5.71
N GLN A 542 15.80 8.05 6.42
CA GLN A 542 16.26 6.70 6.16
C GLN A 542 15.92 6.24 4.73
N LEU A 543 14.66 6.41 4.28
CA LEU A 543 14.24 6.13 2.91
C LEU A 543 15.14 6.82 1.88
N GLN A 544 15.48 8.10 2.10
CA GLN A 544 16.39 8.82 1.21
C GLN A 544 17.83 8.29 1.24
N ARG A 545 18.35 7.91 2.42
CA ARG A 545 19.70 7.31 2.56
C ARG A 545 19.80 5.96 1.85
N GLU A 546 18.70 5.20 1.82
CA GLU A 546 18.59 3.93 1.12
C GLU A 546 18.42 4.08 -0.41
N GLY A 547 18.47 5.31 -0.94
CA GLY A 547 18.41 5.60 -2.38
C GLY A 547 17.02 5.45 -2.99
N MET A 548 15.98 5.29 -2.17
CA MET A 548 14.60 5.17 -2.65
C MET A 548 14.06 6.54 -3.09
N VAL A 549 13.34 6.56 -4.21
CA VAL A 549 12.75 7.79 -4.76
C VAL A 549 11.37 8.02 -4.15
N PRO A 550 11.15 9.06 -3.31
CA PRO A 550 9.84 9.34 -2.75
C PRO A 550 8.84 9.75 -3.83
N ASN A 551 7.58 9.32 -3.69
CA ASN A 551 6.50 9.74 -4.57
C ASN A 551 5.68 10.89 -3.95
N TYR A 552 4.66 11.37 -4.67
CA TYR A 552 3.82 12.47 -4.20
C TYR A 552 3.06 12.16 -2.90
N VAL A 553 2.74 10.89 -2.63
CA VAL A 553 2.08 10.46 -1.38
C VAL A 553 3.07 10.46 -0.22
N THR A 554 4.32 10.05 -0.46
CA THR A 554 5.40 10.14 0.53
C THR A 554 5.64 11.58 0.96
N TYR A 555 5.75 12.51 -0.01
CA TYR A 555 5.90 13.93 0.28
C TYR A 555 4.69 14.54 0.99
N ALA A 556 3.46 14.17 0.59
CA ALA A 556 2.25 14.63 1.27
C ALA A 556 2.22 14.18 2.75
N SER A 557 2.63 12.94 3.02
CA SER A 557 2.73 12.38 4.37
C SER A 557 3.84 13.05 5.19
N LEU A 558 5.01 13.31 4.58
CA LEU A 558 6.08 14.07 5.22
C LEU A 558 5.64 15.50 5.55
N LEU A 559 4.97 16.19 4.64
CA LEU A 559 4.49 17.56 4.86
C LEU A 559 3.48 17.64 6.01
N MET A 560 2.67 16.59 6.21
CA MET A 560 1.80 16.46 7.38
C MET A 560 2.61 16.42 8.68
N ALA A 561 3.67 15.61 8.75
CA ALA A 561 4.57 15.57 9.89
C ALA A 561 5.28 16.92 10.12
N LEU A 562 5.80 17.54 9.06
CA LEU A 562 6.46 18.86 9.13
C LEU A 562 5.49 19.97 9.59
N SER A 563 4.21 19.87 9.21
CA SER A 563 3.12 20.74 9.67
C SER A 563 2.88 20.59 11.18
N GLY A 564 2.92 19.35 11.69
CA GLY A 564 2.88 19.03 13.12
C GLY A 564 4.03 19.66 13.90
N LEU A 565 5.28 19.45 13.44
CA LEU A 565 6.52 20.02 14.00
C LEU A 565 6.63 21.55 13.83
N ALA A 566 5.84 22.13 12.92
CA ALA A 566 5.99 23.51 12.44
C ALA A 566 7.37 23.80 11.78
N ALA A 567 8.03 22.78 11.24
CA ALA A 567 9.40 22.84 10.70
C ALA A 567 9.47 23.54 9.33
N LEU A 568 9.39 24.88 9.34
CA LEU A 568 9.28 25.70 8.12
C LEU A 568 10.45 25.48 7.14
N ASP A 569 11.68 25.42 7.65
CA ASP A 569 12.86 25.41 6.80
C ASP A 569 13.03 24.05 6.09
N LEU A 570 12.73 22.94 6.76
CA LEU A 570 12.58 21.63 6.13
C LEU A 570 11.44 21.62 5.11
N GLY A 571 10.29 22.23 5.44
CA GLY A 571 9.17 22.38 4.52
C GLY A 571 9.55 23.13 3.23
N ARG A 572 10.39 24.16 3.32
CA ARG A 572 10.93 24.88 2.15
C ARG A 572 11.88 24.01 1.32
N GLN A 573 12.74 23.23 1.97
CA GLN A 573 13.62 22.29 1.26
C GLN A 573 12.80 21.26 0.47
N VAL A 574 11.77 20.68 1.09
CA VAL A 574 10.83 19.77 0.43
C VAL A 574 10.11 20.47 -0.72
N HIS A 575 9.65 21.70 -0.55
CA HIS A 575 9.00 22.47 -1.62
C HIS A 575 9.93 22.67 -2.83
N SER A 576 11.18 23.06 -2.60
CA SER A 576 12.19 23.18 -3.67
C SER A 576 12.47 21.84 -4.36
N HIS A 577 12.50 20.75 -3.60
CA HIS A 577 12.66 19.41 -4.16
C HIS A 577 11.46 19.04 -5.05
N VAL A 578 10.23 19.15 -4.55
CA VAL A 578 9.01 18.85 -5.30
C VAL A 578 8.89 19.69 -6.59
N LEU A 579 9.29 20.96 -6.55
CA LEU A 579 9.39 21.82 -7.74
C LEU A 579 10.35 21.25 -8.79
N ARG A 580 11.55 20.81 -8.37
CA ARG A 580 12.58 20.28 -9.27
C ARG A 580 12.16 18.96 -9.94
N PHE A 581 11.31 18.17 -9.30
CA PHE A 581 10.77 16.92 -9.83
C PHE A 581 9.41 17.08 -10.52
N GLU A 582 8.95 18.32 -10.75
CA GLU A 582 7.69 18.64 -11.45
C GLU A 582 6.44 17.99 -10.81
N LEU A 583 6.49 17.75 -9.50
CA LEU A 583 5.42 17.09 -8.73
C LEU A 583 4.38 18.08 -8.16
N LEU A 584 4.56 19.40 -8.32
CA LEU A 584 3.60 20.39 -7.79
C LEU A 584 2.26 20.45 -8.53
N SER A 585 2.11 19.74 -9.65
CA SER A 585 0.85 19.63 -10.38
C SER A 585 -0.20 18.79 -9.63
N TYR A 586 0.22 17.93 -8.69
CA TYR A 586 -0.69 17.12 -7.89
C TYR A 586 -1.40 17.97 -6.82
N VAL A 587 -2.73 18.10 -6.94
CA VAL A 587 -3.60 18.84 -6.01
C VAL A 587 -3.41 18.42 -4.54
N VAL A 588 -3.18 17.12 -4.30
CA VAL A 588 -2.91 16.58 -2.95
C VAL A 588 -1.68 17.23 -2.33
N LEU A 589 -0.59 17.37 -3.09
CA LEU A 589 0.64 18.02 -2.62
C LEU A 589 0.43 19.52 -2.38
N GLN A 590 -0.28 20.19 -3.28
CA GLN A 590 -0.61 21.62 -3.11
C GLN A 590 -1.39 21.85 -1.82
N ASN A 591 -2.38 21.00 -1.52
CA ASN A 591 -3.13 21.03 -0.26
C ASN A 591 -2.23 20.78 0.96
N SER A 592 -1.34 19.79 0.90
CA SER A 592 -0.36 19.53 1.97
C SER A 592 0.59 20.70 2.21
N PHE A 593 1.02 21.42 1.16
CA PHE A 593 1.83 22.63 1.32
C PHE A 593 1.04 23.79 1.92
N ILE A 594 -0.23 23.97 1.55
CA ILE A 594 -1.12 24.96 2.17
C ILE A 594 -1.21 24.70 3.68
N ASP A 595 -1.47 23.45 4.08
CA ASP A 595 -1.53 23.08 5.50
C ASP A 595 -0.18 23.32 6.20
N MET A 596 0.93 22.80 5.65
CA MET A 596 2.26 22.94 6.23
C MET A 596 2.66 24.41 6.40
N TYR A 597 2.54 25.24 5.36
CA TYR A 597 2.88 26.66 5.47
C TYR A 597 1.97 27.41 6.44
N SER A 598 0.68 27.07 6.49
CA SER A 598 -0.26 27.70 7.43
C SER A 598 0.12 27.38 8.89
N LYS A 599 0.45 26.11 9.20
CA LYS A 599 0.88 25.64 10.52
C LYS A 599 2.35 25.94 10.84
N SER A 600 3.12 26.43 9.88
CA SER A 600 4.46 27.01 10.11
C SER A 600 4.44 28.54 10.18
N GLY A 601 3.26 29.16 10.24
CA GLY A 601 3.10 30.61 10.40
C GLY A 601 3.32 31.44 9.13
N LYS A 602 3.41 30.82 7.95
CA LYS A 602 3.57 31.49 6.64
C LYS A 602 2.29 31.40 5.81
N LEU A 603 1.24 32.01 6.33
CA LEU A 603 -0.08 32.02 5.69
C LEU A 603 -0.08 32.64 4.28
N SER A 604 0.78 33.64 4.03
CA SER A 604 0.93 34.24 2.69
C SER A 604 1.44 33.27 1.64
N TYR A 605 2.28 32.29 2.02
CA TYR A 605 2.79 31.28 1.09
C TYR A 605 1.68 30.28 0.77
N SER A 606 0.92 29.89 1.80
CA SER A 606 -0.30 29.08 1.66
C SER A 606 -1.28 29.73 0.68
N ARG A 607 -1.53 31.03 0.84
CA ARG A 607 -2.44 31.78 -0.05
C ARG A 607 -1.95 31.83 -1.49
N ARG A 608 -0.65 32.08 -1.72
CA ARG A 608 -0.07 32.08 -3.07
C ARG A 608 -0.24 30.74 -3.78
N ILE A 609 -0.02 29.63 -3.06
CA ILE A 609 -0.22 28.29 -3.61
C ILE A 609 -1.68 28.12 -3.99
N PHE A 610 -2.61 28.40 -3.07
CA PHE A 610 -4.06 28.32 -3.29
C PHE A 610 -4.52 29.14 -4.52
N ASP A 611 -4.02 30.37 -4.66
CA ASP A 611 -4.34 31.25 -5.79
C ASP A 611 -3.82 30.70 -7.12
N SER A 612 -2.66 30.05 -7.11
CA SER A 612 -2.05 29.44 -8.30
C SER A 612 -2.68 28.12 -8.75
N MET A 613 -3.56 27.52 -7.93
CA MET A 613 -4.21 26.25 -8.27
C MET A 613 -5.20 26.44 -9.43
N THR A 614 -5.04 25.65 -10.49
CA THR A 614 -5.97 25.61 -11.64
C THR A 614 -7.28 24.92 -11.28
N GLU A 615 -7.21 23.85 -10.48
CA GLU A 615 -8.34 23.12 -9.94
C GLU A 615 -8.32 23.14 -8.41
N ARG A 616 -9.44 23.52 -7.80
CA ARG A 616 -9.59 23.55 -6.34
C ARG A 616 -10.69 22.57 -5.94
N THR A 617 -10.32 21.64 -5.08
CA THR A 617 -11.25 20.69 -4.47
C THR A 617 -11.81 21.25 -3.18
N VAL A 618 -12.86 20.63 -2.62
CA VAL A 618 -13.38 20.98 -1.28
C VAL A 618 -12.25 20.94 -0.23
N ILE A 619 -11.31 19.99 -0.35
CA ILE A 619 -10.12 19.88 0.52
C ILE A 619 -9.22 21.12 0.38
N SER A 620 -9.04 21.64 -0.83
CA SER A 620 -8.23 22.85 -1.08
C SER A 620 -8.82 24.08 -0.40
N TRP A 621 -10.14 24.28 -0.51
CA TRP A 621 -10.86 25.35 0.18
C TRP A 621 -10.78 25.18 1.69
N ASN A 622 -11.08 23.98 2.20
CA ASN A 622 -11.04 23.68 3.63
C ASN A 622 -9.64 23.92 4.22
N ALA A 623 -8.56 23.52 3.53
CA ALA A 623 -7.19 23.76 4.00
C ALA A 623 -6.90 25.26 4.17
N MET A 624 -7.31 26.10 3.21
CA MET A 624 -7.10 27.55 3.30
C MET A 624 -7.99 28.22 4.35
N ILE A 625 -9.26 27.82 4.44
CA ILE A 625 -10.21 28.30 5.46
C ILE A 625 -9.72 27.96 6.87
N VAL A 626 -9.29 26.72 7.10
CA VAL A 626 -8.69 26.29 8.38
C VAL A 626 -7.42 27.08 8.68
N GLY A 627 -6.59 27.35 7.66
CA GLY A 627 -5.41 28.21 7.78
C GLY A 627 -5.74 29.59 8.33
N TYR A 628 -6.70 30.31 7.72
CA TYR A 628 -7.14 31.62 8.23
C TYR A 628 -7.80 31.53 9.62
N SER A 629 -8.62 30.50 9.86
CA SER A 629 -9.28 30.26 11.15
C SER A 629 -8.28 30.13 12.31
N LYS A 630 -7.20 29.36 12.13
CA LYS A 630 -6.15 29.19 13.16
C LYS A 630 -5.35 30.45 13.42
N HIS A 631 -5.32 31.39 12.48
CA HIS A 631 -4.66 32.69 12.62
C HIS A 631 -5.61 33.78 13.16
N GLY A 632 -6.86 33.44 13.49
CA GLY A 632 -7.86 34.39 14.03
C GLY A 632 -8.44 35.35 13.00
N MET A 633 -8.21 35.10 11.70
CA MET A 633 -8.61 35.96 10.59
C MET A 633 -10.05 35.66 10.15
N GLY A 634 -11.02 35.92 11.03
CA GLY A 634 -12.42 35.55 10.83
C GLY A 634 -13.06 36.21 9.60
N ARG A 635 -12.68 37.45 9.29
CA ARG A 635 -13.23 38.16 8.12
C ARG A 635 -12.84 37.46 6.82
N GLU A 636 -11.57 37.13 6.69
CA GLU A 636 -11.00 36.42 5.55
C GLU A 636 -11.60 35.01 5.41
N VAL A 637 -11.90 34.33 6.53
CA VAL A 637 -12.64 33.06 6.54
C VAL A 637 -14.01 33.21 5.87
N VAL A 638 -14.78 34.23 6.25
CA VAL A 638 -16.12 34.48 5.71
C VAL A 638 -16.06 34.90 4.24
N GLU A 639 -15.11 35.77 3.88
CA GLU A 639 -14.87 36.17 2.49
C GLU A 639 -14.53 34.95 1.61
N LEU A 640 -13.66 34.07 2.09
CA LEU A 640 -13.25 32.87 1.33
C LEU A 640 -14.40 31.87 1.20
N PHE A 641 -15.22 31.72 2.23
CA PHE A 641 -16.42 30.89 2.18
C PHE A 641 -17.46 31.43 1.21
N ASN A 642 -17.66 32.75 1.16
CA ASN A 642 -18.54 33.37 0.18
C ASN A 642 -18.01 33.20 -1.24
N LEU A 643 -16.70 33.39 -1.45
CA LEU A 643 -16.07 33.14 -2.75
C LEU A 643 -16.24 31.68 -3.21
N MET A 644 -16.09 30.70 -2.31
CA MET A 644 -16.35 29.28 -2.63
C MET A 644 -17.79 29.06 -3.12
N LYS A 645 -18.77 29.69 -2.46
CA LYS A 645 -20.19 29.63 -2.85
C LYS A 645 -20.46 30.34 -4.18
N GLU A 646 -19.84 31.50 -4.41
CA GLU A 646 -19.97 32.29 -5.63
C GLU A 646 -19.40 31.57 -6.85
N GLU A 647 -18.23 30.94 -6.72
CA GLU A 647 -17.65 30.15 -7.80
C GLU A 647 -18.51 28.91 -8.14
N ASN A 648 -19.21 28.34 -7.15
CA ASN A 648 -20.18 27.24 -7.29
C ASN A 648 -19.65 26.00 -8.05
N LYS A 649 -18.33 25.82 -8.14
CA LYS A 649 -17.68 24.65 -8.74
C LYS A 649 -17.68 23.44 -7.80
N VAL A 650 -17.66 23.71 -6.49
CA VAL A 650 -17.63 22.70 -5.43
C VAL A 650 -18.59 23.14 -4.32
N LYS A 651 -19.29 22.18 -3.71
CA LYS A 651 -20.24 22.46 -2.63
C LYS A 651 -19.56 22.37 -1.26
N PRO A 652 -19.90 23.25 -0.30
CA PRO A 652 -19.47 23.12 1.08
C PRO A 652 -19.90 21.80 1.72
N ASP A 653 -18.98 21.13 2.40
CA ASP A 653 -19.26 19.92 3.18
C ASP A 653 -19.27 20.20 4.69
N SER A 654 -19.52 19.14 5.46
CA SER A 654 -19.48 19.16 6.94
C SER A 654 -18.16 19.76 7.47
N VAL A 655 -17.03 19.43 6.83
CA VAL A 655 -15.71 19.95 7.23
C VAL A 655 -15.57 21.44 6.89
N THR A 656 -16.14 21.91 5.78
CA THR A 656 -16.17 23.34 5.41
C THR A 656 -16.90 24.15 6.49
N PHE A 657 -18.11 23.74 6.86
CA PHE A 657 -18.88 24.45 7.89
C PHE A 657 -18.18 24.46 9.25
N LEU A 658 -17.58 23.33 9.65
CA LEU A 658 -16.77 23.27 10.86
C LEU A 658 -15.62 24.30 10.83
N ALA A 659 -14.87 24.38 9.73
CA ALA A 659 -13.76 25.31 9.58
C ALA A 659 -14.21 26.77 9.63
N VAL A 660 -15.33 27.10 8.97
CA VAL A 660 -15.90 28.45 8.93
C VAL A 660 -16.43 28.88 10.30
N LEU A 661 -17.18 28.01 10.99
CA LEU A 661 -17.69 28.29 12.33
C LEU A 661 -16.55 28.44 13.35
N SER A 662 -15.53 27.58 13.26
CA SER A 662 -14.32 27.72 14.06
C SER A 662 -13.61 29.05 13.78
N GLY A 663 -13.54 29.49 12.53
CA GLY A 663 -12.95 30.78 12.16
C GLY A 663 -13.74 31.98 12.65
N CYS A 664 -15.08 31.91 12.61
CA CYS A 664 -15.95 32.93 13.22
C CYS A 664 -15.78 32.98 14.74
N SER A 665 -15.68 31.80 15.38
CA SER A 665 -15.39 31.67 16.81
C SER A 665 -14.06 32.30 17.16
N HIS A 666 -13.06 32.11 16.29
CA HIS A 666 -11.74 32.63 16.57
C HIS A 666 -11.56 34.12 16.28
N GLY A 667 -12.31 34.65 15.32
CA GLY A 667 -12.25 36.04 14.90
C GLY A 667 -13.31 36.96 15.54
N GLY A 668 -14.07 36.49 16.52
CA GLY A 668 -15.11 37.29 17.18
C GLY A 668 -16.23 37.72 16.23
N MET A 669 -16.72 36.79 15.42
CA MET A 669 -17.80 37.01 14.46
C MET A 669 -19.05 36.20 14.83
N GLU A 670 -19.54 36.38 16.06
CA GLU A 670 -20.66 35.62 16.63
C GLU A 670 -21.93 35.68 15.76
N ASP A 671 -22.34 36.86 15.32
CA ASP A 671 -23.57 37.02 14.56
C ASP A 671 -23.48 36.32 13.19
N LYS A 672 -22.34 36.46 12.52
CA LYS A 672 -22.11 35.80 11.23
C LYS A 672 -21.98 34.29 11.38
N GLY A 673 -21.32 33.82 12.43
CA GLY A 673 -21.22 32.39 12.75
C GLY A 673 -22.59 31.76 13.00
N LEU A 674 -23.45 32.43 13.78
CA LEU A 674 -24.83 31.99 14.03
C LEU A 674 -25.67 32.00 12.74
N GLU A 675 -25.55 33.03 11.90
CA GLU A 675 -26.22 33.08 10.60
C GLU A 675 -25.84 31.87 9.74
N ILE A 676 -24.54 31.58 9.61
CA ILE A 676 -24.03 30.45 8.81
C ILE A 676 -24.51 29.11 9.38
N PHE A 677 -24.53 28.94 10.70
CA PHE A 677 -25.07 27.74 11.33
C PHE A 677 -26.56 27.55 11.05
N HIS A 678 -27.34 28.64 11.04
CA HIS A 678 -28.75 28.61 10.69
C HIS A 678 -28.99 28.29 9.20
N GLU A 679 -28.15 28.82 8.30
CA GLU A 679 -28.19 28.45 6.87
C GLU A 679 -27.94 26.94 6.68
N MET A 680 -26.92 26.40 7.37
CA MET A 680 -26.62 24.96 7.38
C MET A 680 -27.80 24.15 7.93
N SER A 681 -28.41 24.60 9.04
CA SER A 681 -29.56 23.93 9.67
C SER A 681 -30.79 23.84 8.76
N LYS A 682 -30.97 24.82 7.87
CA LYS A 682 -32.05 24.83 6.86
C LYS A 682 -31.79 23.88 5.68
N GLY A 683 -30.60 23.28 5.59
CA GLY A 683 -30.25 22.30 4.56
C GLY A 683 -30.07 22.90 3.16
N LYS A 684 -29.84 24.20 3.04
CA LYS A 684 -29.70 24.92 1.75
C LYS A 684 -28.63 24.32 0.84
N ASP A 685 -27.53 23.84 1.44
CA ASP A 685 -26.39 23.25 0.72
C ASP A 685 -26.38 21.72 0.74
N GLY A 686 -27.41 21.08 1.32
CA GLY A 686 -27.52 19.61 1.43
C GLY A 686 -26.77 18.99 2.62
N THR A 687 -26.08 19.80 3.42
CA THR A 687 -25.34 19.37 4.62
C THR A 687 -26.15 19.68 5.88
N LYS A 688 -26.26 18.73 6.82
CA LYS A 688 -26.95 18.91 8.10
C LYS A 688 -25.96 19.10 9.26
N PRO A 689 -26.32 19.87 10.30
CA PRO A 689 -25.50 19.99 11.50
C PRO A 689 -25.22 18.64 12.18
N GLU A 690 -23.96 18.39 12.46
CA GLU A 690 -23.46 17.29 13.30
C GLU A 690 -22.95 17.83 14.64
N THR A 691 -22.78 16.97 15.64
CA THR A 691 -22.34 17.34 17.00
C THR A 691 -21.11 18.26 17.03
N VAL A 692 -20.16 18.06 16.11
CA VAL A 692 -18.95 18.90 16.00
C VAL A 692 -19.26 20.37 15.69
N HIS A 693 -20.32 20.65 14.92
CA HIS A 693 -20.74 22.01 14.58
C HIS A 693 -21.38 22.71 15.76
N TYR A 694 -22.20 21.98 16.53
CA TYR A 694 -22.75 22.49 17.79
C TYR A 694 -21.62 22.88 18.75
N GLY A 695 -20.54 22.10 18.80
CA GLY A 695 -19.33 22.43 19.54
C GLY A 695 -18.71 23.77 19.15
N CYS A 696 -18.61 24.07 17.85
CA CYS A 696 -18.11 25.37 17.40
C CYS A 696 -19.05 26.52 17.77
N VAL A 697 -20.37 26.33 17.78
CA VAL A 697 -21.32 27.36 18.20
C VAL A 697 -21.26 27.59 19.71
N VAL A 698 -21.09 26.54 20.51
CA VAL A 698 -20.85 26.66 21.96
C VAL A 698 -19.55 27.43 22.24
N ASP A 699 -18.47 27.11 21.52
CA ASP A 699 -17.20 27.84 21.62
C ASP A 699 -17.35 29.32 21.20
N LEU A 700 -18.08 29.59 20.11
CA LEU A 700 -18.40 30.94 19.62
C LEU A 700 -19.13 31.78 20.68
N LEU A 701 -20.25 31.27 21.20
CA LEU A 701 -21.05 31.95 22.23
C LEU A 701 -20.29 32.07 23.56
N GLY A 702 -19.55 31.03 23.94
CA GLY A 702 -18.73 31.03 25.14
C GLY A 702 -17.64 32.09 25.10
N ARG A 703 -16.91 32.22 23.98
CA ARG A 703 -15.87 33.25 23.81
C ARG A 703 -16.43 34.66 23.79
N SER A 704 -17.62 34.87 23.21
CA SER A 704 -18.30 36.16 23.21
C SER A 704 -18.92 36.55 24.57
N GLY A 705 -18.76 35.73 25.61
CA GLY A 705 -19.31 35.99 26.95
C GLY A 705 -20.79 35.63 27.12
N ARG A 706 -21.44 35.07 26.09
CA ARG A 706 -22.84 34.64 26.11
C ARG A 706 -22.97 33.23 26.69
N VAL A 707 -22.40 33.02 27.88
CA VAL A 707 -22.27 31.70 28.53
C VAL A 707 -23.62 31.06 28.80
N ASP A 708 -24.61 31.84 29.26
CA ASP A 708 -25.96 31.34 29.52
C ASP A 708 -26.64 30.85 28.23
N GLU A 709 -26.50 31.60 27.13
CA GLU A 709 -27.03 31.18 25.83
C GLU A 709 -26.31 29.95 25.29
N ALA A 710 -25.00 29.83 25.50
CA ALA A 710 -24.24 28.63 25.15
C ALA A 710 -24.76 27.40 25.92
N PHE A 711 -25.05 27.55 27.21
CA PHE A 711 -25.61 26.47 28.03
C PHE A 711 -27.03 26.08 27.59
N GLU A 712 -27.90 27.06 27.32
CA GLU A 712 -29.24 26.80 26.77
C GLU A 712 -29.20 26.17 25.37
N PHE A 713 -28.20 26.52 24.56
CA PHE A 713 -27.98 25.93 23.25
C PHE A 713 -27.60 24.44 23.36
N ILE A 714 -26.74 24.07 24.32
CA ILE A 714 -26.43 22.66 24.62
C ILE A 714 -27.69 21.89 25.01
N LYS A 715 -28.57 22.45 25.85
CA LYS A 715 -29.81 21.76 26.26
C LYS A 715 -30.78 21.49 25.10
N LYS A 716 -30.75 22.31 24.05
CA LYS A 716 -31.64 22.20 22.88
C LYS A 716 -31.08 21.32 21.77
N MET A 717 -29.85 20.81 21.91
CA MET A 717 -29.22 20.02 20.87
C MET A 717 -29.89 18.62 20.74
N PRO A 718 -29.89 18.01 19.55
CA PRO A 718 -30.62 16.76 19.30
C PRO A 718 -29.91 15.49 19.81
N SER A 719 -28.65 15.58 20.22
CA SER A 719 -27.80 14.46 20.65
C SER A 719 -27.21 14.73 22.04
N GLU A 720 -26.61 13.72 22.68
CA GLU A 720 -25.92 13.97 23.94
C GLU A 720 -24.66 14.84 23.73
N PRO A 721 -24.38 15.82 24.61
CA PRO A 721 -23.22 16.68 24.48
C PRO A 721 -21.92 15.89 24.73
N THR A 722 -20.92 16.10 23.88
CA THR A 722 -19.61 15.44 24.02
C THR A 722 -18.72 16.15 25.04
N ALA A 723 -17.65 15.49 25.48
CA ALA A 723 -16.63 16.10 26.32
C ALA A 723 -16.05 17.39 25.72
N ALA A 724 -15.89 17.47 24.39
CA ALA A 724 -15.42 18.69 23.73
C ALA A 724 -16.37 19.89 23.94
N LEU A 725 -17.70 19.68 23.87
CA LEU A 725 -18.70 20.73 24.10
C LEU A 725 -18.65 21.24 25.54
N TRP A 726 -18.65 20.31 26.51
CA TRP A 726 -18.53 20.67 27.93
C TRP A 726 -17.19 21.35 28.23
N GLY A 727 -16.12 20.91 27.59
CA GLY A 727 -14.78 21.51 27.72
C GLY A 727 -14.74 22.95 27.22
N SER A 728 -15.34 23.24 26.07
CA SER A 728 -15.48 24.60 25.55
C SER A 728 -16.31 25.49 26.49
N LEU A 729 -17.44 24.99 27.00
CA LEU A 729 -18.27 25.74 27.95
C LEU A 729 -17.55 25.99 29.28
N LEU A 730 -16.87 24.97 29.83
CA LEU A 730 -16.07 25.10 31.06
C LEU A 730 -14.95 26.13 30.88
N GLY A 731 -14.27 26.10 29.73
CA GLY A 731 -13.25 27.08 29.36
C GLY A 731 -13.80 28.51 29.32
N ALA A 732 -14.99 28.70 28.74
CA ALA A 732 -15.68 29.99 28.72
C ALA A 732 -16.10 30.46 30.12
N CYS A 733 -16.65 29.57 30.95
CA CYS A 733 -17.02 29.86 32.34
C CYS A 733 -15.81 30.33 33.16
N ARG A 734 -14.63 29.74 32.93
CA ARG A 734 -13.37 30.18 33.56
C ARG A 734 -12.96 31.58 33.15
N VAL A 735 -13.11 31.93 31.87
CA VAL A 735 -12.73 33.26 31.34
C VAL A 735 -13.69 34.34 31.81
N HIS A 736 -14.99 34.04 31.84
CA HIS A 736 -16.06 34.99 32.19
C HIS A 736 -16.53 34.87 33.65
N SER A 737 -15.76 34.16 34.48
CA SER A 737 -16.00 33.98 35.93
C SER A 737 -17.41 33.49 36.30
N ASN A 738 -18.03 32.64 35.47
CA ASN A 738 -19.34 32.04 35.74
C ASN A 738 -19.16 30.70 36.49
N ALA A 739 -19.19 30.75 37.81
CA ALA A 739 -18.92 29.58 38.67
C ALA A 739 -20.02 28.52 38.60
N ASP A 740 -21.29 28.90 38.48
CA ASP A 740 -22.43 27.98 38.57
C ASP A 740 -22.52 27.05 37.35
N ILE A 741 -22.47 27.62 36.14
CA ILE A 741 -22.44 26.83 34.90
C ILE A 741 -21.11 26.07 34.78
N GLY A 742 -20.01 26.69 35.23
CA GLY A 742 -18.70 26.07 35.25
C GLY A 742 -18.65 24.82 36.13
N GLU A 743 -19.27 24.85 37.31
CA GLU A 743 -19.37 23.69 38.19
C GLU A 743 -20.17 22.55 37.53
N PHE A 744 -21.31 22.87 36.91
CA PHE A 744 -22.12 21.88 36.20
C PHE A 744 -21.34 21.22 35.05
N ALA A 745 -20.76 22.02 34.14
CA ALA A 745 -19.98 21.52 33.02
C ALA A 745 -18.76 20.72 33.47
N GLY A 746 -18.10 21.17 34.54
CA GLY A 746 -16.95 20.48 35.13
C GLY A 746 -17.32 19.10 35.65
N ARG A 747 -18.43 18.97 36.40
CA ARG A 747 -18.90 17.66 36.91
C ARG A 747 -19.24 16.69 35.78
N GLN A 748 -19.92 17.16 34.73
CA GLN A 748 -20.20 16.33 33.54
C GLN A 748 -18.90 15.81 32.90
N LEU A 749 -17.86 16.65 32.79
CA LEU A 749 -16.56 16.22 32.26
C LEU A 749 -15.83 15.20 33.15
N LEU A 750 -15.95 15.30 34.47
CA LEU A 750 -15.34 14.34 35.39
C LEU A 750 -16.02 12.96 35.35
N GLU A 751 -17.29 12.91 34.93
CA GLU A 751 -18.04 11.68 34.66
C GLU A 751 -17.66 11.07 33.30
N ILE A 752 -17.54 11.90 32.25
CA ILE A 752 -17.26 11.43 30.89
C ILE A 752 -15.78 11.05 30.70
N GLU A 753 -14.84 11.85 31.24
CA GLU A 753 -13.40 11.66 31.09
C GLU A 753 -12.70 11.71 32.47
N PRO A 754 -12.90 10.70 33.34
CA PRO A 754 -12.39 10.72 34.71
C PRO A 754 -10.86 10.74 34.80
N GLU A 755 -10.14 10.32 33.76
CA GLU A 755 -8.68 10.33 33.65
C GLU A 755 -8.09 11.65 33.12
N ASN A 756 -8.91 12.59 32.63
CA ASN A 756 -8.41 13.81 32.00
C ASN A 756 -8.06 14.88 33.06
N ALA A 757 -6.76 15.04 33.33
CA ALA A 757 -6.23 16.02 34.28
C ALA A 757 -6.66 17.47 33.99
N GLY A 758 -6.84 17.84 32.72
CA GLY A 758 -7.23 19.18 32.32
C GLY A 758 -8.59 19.60 32.88
N ASN A 759 -9.53 18.65 32.99
CA ASN A 759 -10.89 18.91 33.46
C ASN A 759 -10.89 19.27 34.96
N TYR A 760 -10.16 18.51 35.77
CA TYR A 760 -9.97 18.81 37.20
C TYR A 760 -9.26 20.14 37.41
N VAL A 761 -8.20 20.41 36.65
CA VAL A 761 -7.44 21.67 36.75
C VAL A 761 -8.33 22.86 36.39
N ASN A 762 -9.12 22.78 35.31
CA ASN A 762 -10.02 23.86 34.92
C ASN A 762 -11.12 24.12 35.96
N LEU A 763 -11.74 23.06 36.50
CA LEU A 763 -12.75 23.19 37.55
C LEU A 763 -12.16 23.74 38.85
N SER A 764 -10.99 23.24 39.27
CA SER A 764 -10.24 23.77 40.41
C SER A 764 -9.88 25.24 40.21
N ASN A 765 -9.53 25.65 38.99
CA ASN A 765 -9.20 27.04 38.67
C ASN A 765 -10.44 27.95 38.77
N ILE A 766 -11.62 27.46 38.36
CA ILE A 766 -12.88 28.19 38.53
C ILE A 766 -13.19 28.39 40.02
N TYR A 767 -13.09 27.33 40.83
CA TYR A 767 -13.29 27.46 42.28
C TYR A 767 -12.29 28.42 42.93
N ALA A 768 -11.01 28.36 42.54
CA ALA A 768 -10.00 29.29 43.02
C ALA A 768 -10.34 30.74 42.66
N SER A 769 -10.79 31.01 41.42
CA SER A 769 -11.21 32.34 40.99
C SER A 769 -12.45 32.87 41.72
N ALA A 770 -13.31 31.96 42.19
CA ALA A 770 -14.49 32.28 42.99
C ALA A 770 -14.20 32.34 44.51
N GLY A 771 -12.95 32.15 44.94
CA GLY A 771 -12.55 32.12 46.36
C GLY A 771 -13.01 30.87 47.13
N ARG A 772 -13.49 29.83 46.44
CA ARG A 772 -13.99 28.56 47.01
C ARG A 772 -12.84 27.58 47.28
N TRP A 773 -11.94 27.92 48.21
CA TRP A 773 -10.71 27.15 48.47
C TRP A 773 -10.94 25.73 49.02
N GLU A 774 -12.06 25.51 49.71
CA GLU A 774 -12.41 24.16 50.18
C GLU A 774 -12.71 23.22 48.99
N ASP A 775 -13.45 23.71 47.99
CA ASP A 775 -13.73 22.94 46.77
C ASP A 775 -12.46 22.69 45.95
N VAL A 776 -11.52 23.64 45.94
CA VAL A 776 -10.17 23.45 45.36
C VAL A 776 -9.45 22.29 46.03
N ARG A 777 -9.51 22.20 47.37
CA ARG A 777 -8.92 21.09 48.14
C ARG A 777 -9.56 19.76 47.76
N ILE A 778 -10.89 19.70 47.72
CA ILE A 778 -11.65 18.50 47.34
C ILE A 778 -11.26 18.02 45.93
N ILE A 779 -11.23 18.91 44.94
CA ILE A 779 -10.85 18.53 43.57
C ILE A 779 -9.40 18.03 43.50
N ARG A 780 -8.46 18.64 44.24
CA ARG A 780 -7.06 18.19 44.29
C ARG A 780 -6.90 16.84 44.99
N GLU A 781 -7.70 16.55 46.00
CA GLU A 781 -7.74 15.22 46.64
C GLU A 781 -8.30 14.17 45.67
N LEU A 782 -9.36 14.48 44.94
CA LEU A 782 -9.94 13.60 43.92
C LEU A 782 -8.95 13.29 42.79
N MET A 783 -8.15 14.27 42.36
CA MET A 783 -7.06 14.03 41.39
C MET A 783 -6.02 13.04 41.91
N LYS A 784 -5.68 13.08 43.21
CA LYS A 784 -4.74 12.14 43.83
C LYS A 784 -5.33 10.74 43.94
N GLU A 785 -6.60 10.64 44.36
CA GLU A 785 -7.32 9.36 44.46
C GLU A 785 -7.37 8.64 43.11
N LYS A 786 -7.66 9.38 42.03
CA LYS A 786 -7.74 8.82 40.67
C LYS A 786 -6.39 8.73 39.94
N VAL A 787 -5.29 9.06 40.59
CA VAL A 787 -3.92 9.01 40.02
C VAL A 787 -3.80 9.81 38.71
N VAL A 788 -4.44 10.97 38.67
CA VAL A 788 -4.48 11.82 37.49
C VAL A 788 -3.32 12.83 37.53
N ILE A 789 -2.40 12.72 36.56
CA ILE A 789 -1.18 13.56 36.49
C ILE A 789 -1.36 14.67 35.45
N LYS A 790 -1.10 15.91 35.86
CA LYS A 790 -1.10 17.07 34.96
C LYS A 790 0.12 17.06 34.04
N GLU A 791 -0.10 17.27 32.74
CA GLU A 791 0.99 17.50 31.78
C GLU A 791 1.69 18.84 32.07
N PRO A 792 3.03 18.86 32.20
CA PRO A 792 3.78 20.10 32.40
C PRO A 792 3.76 20.97 31.12
N GLY A 793 3.62 22.28 31.30
CA GLY A 793 3.76 23.22 30.20
C GLY A 793 5.21 23.28 29.73
N ARG A 794 5.43 23.09 28.43
CA ARG A 794 6.74 23.18 27.77
C ARG A 794 6.66 24.00 26.50
N SER A 795 7.67 24.82 26.27
CA SER A 795 7.82 25.61 25.05
C SER A 795 9.09 25.24 24.34
N TRP A 796 9.11 25.32 23.02
CA TRP A 796 10.32 25.04 22.24
C TRP A 796 10.51 25.99 21.06
N ILE A 797 11.75 26.08 20.62
CA ILE A 797 12.23 26.87 19.50
C ILE A 797 13.26 26.06 18.71
N GLU A 798 13.18 26.13 17.38
CA GLU A 798 14.15 25.52 16.48
C GLU A 798 15.15 26.59 16.01
N ILE A 799 16.44 26.38 16.29
CA ILE A 799 17.54 27.23 15.82
C ILE A 799 18.64 26.30 15.30
N ASP A 800 19.17 26.60 14.12
CA ASP A 800 20.23 25.81 13.48
C ASP A 800 19.92 24.30 13.42
N GLN A 801 18.66 23.96 13.13
CA GLN A 801 18.14 22.58 13.08
C GLN A 801 18.16 21.81 14.42
N ILE A 802 18.34 22.52 15.54
CA ILE A 802 18.31 21.97 16.89
C ILE A 802 17.04 22.45 17.60
N LEU A 803 16.30 21.51 18.17
CA LEU A 803 15.11 21.77 18.97
C LEU A 803 15.50 22.09 20.43
N HIS A 804 15.34 23.35 20.83
CA HIS A 804 15.58 23.78 22.20
C HIS A 804 14.25 23.82 22.97
N THR A 805 14.12 22.96 23.98
CA THR A 805 12.91 22.85 24.82
C THR A 805 13.13 23.50 26.18
N PHE A 806 12.10 24.16 26.70
CA PHE A 806 12.09 24.87 27.97
C PHE A 806 10.88 24.46 28.81
N HIS A 807 11.11 24.28 30.11
CA HIS A 807 10.07 24.09 31.14
C HIS A 807 10.22 25.15 32.22
N ALA A 808 9.14 25.49 32.92
CA ALA A 808 9.19 26.51 33.97
C ALA A 808 10.14 26.17 35.14
N SER A 809 10.39 24.88 35.36
CA SER A 809 11.31 24.35 36.37
C SER A 809 12.56 23.70 35.74
N ASP A 810 12.87 24.00 34.48
CA ASP A 810 13.94 23.33 33.76
C ASP A 810 15.32 23.60 34.38
N ARG A 811 16.10 22.52 34.51
CA ARG A 811 17.50 22.56 34.96
C ARG A 811 18.47 21.99 33.92
N SER A 812 17.95 21.43 32.82
CA SER A 812 18.70 20.62 31.86
C SER A 812 19.27 21.41 30.69
N HIS A 813 18.69 22.57 30.35
CA HIS A 813 19.15 23.35 29.19
C HIS A 813 20.60 23.89 29.38
N PRO A 814 21.54 23.66 28.43
CA PRO A 814 22.96 24.03 28.60
C PRO A 814 23.20 25.52 28.86
N ARG A 815 22.35 26.39 28.31
CA ARG A 815 22.44 27.86 28.43
C ARG A 815 21.47 28.47 29.45
N ARG A 816 21.01 27.70 30.46
CA ARG A 816 19.97 28.15 31.40
C ARG A 816 20.30 29.45 32.14
N GLU A 817 21.57 29.64 32.54
CA GLU A 817 21.98 30.83 33.30
C GLU A 817 21.95 32.08 32.42
N ASP A 818 22.42 31.99 31.17
CA ASP A 818 22.32 33.06 30.16
C ASP A 818 20.85 33.46 29.95
N VAL A 819 19.98 32.47 29.76
CA VAL A 819 18.55 32.68 29.51
C VAL A 819 17.89 33.35 30.71
N LYS A 820 18.20 32.90 31.93
CA LYS A 820 17.65 33.48 33.16
C LYS A 820 18.12 34.91 33.40
N MET A 821 19.41 35.18 33.17
CA MET A 821 19.97 36.52 33.25
C MET A 821 19.28 37.46 32.26
N LYS A 822 19.13 37.01 31.01
CA LYS A 822 18.45 37.80 29.98
C LYS A 822 16.98 38.03 30.31
N LEU A 823 16.28 37.03 30.82
CA LEU A 823 14.89 37.14 31.22
C LEU A 823 14.68 38.17 32.34
N ASN A 824 15.59 38.24 33.31
CA ASN A 824 15.57 39.28 34.35
C ASN A 824 15.79 40.68 33.76
N GLU A 825 16.75 40.84 32.84
CA GLU A 825 16.97 42.10 32.10
C GLU A 825 15.70 42.53 31.34
N LEU A 826 15.06 41.58 30.64
CA LEU A 826 13.81 41.82 29.92
C LEU A 826 12.68 42.26 30.85
N SER A 827 12.54 41.62 32.02
CA SER A 827 11.51 41.97 33.01
C SER A 827 11.60 43.43 33.45
N VAL A 828 12.80 43.88 33.82
CA VAL A 828 13.04 45.28 34.24
C VAL A 828 12.71 46.23 33.10
N LYS A 829 13.28 45.99 31.91
CA LYS A 829 13.08 46.84 30.74
C LYS A 829 11.62 46.92 30.30
N PHE A 830 10.88 45.82 30.40
CA PHE A 830 9.48 45.80 29.99
C PHE A 830 8.59 46.55 30.98
N LYS A 831 8.86 46.45 32.28
CA LYS A 831 8.17 47.25 33.30
C LYS A 831 8.36 48.76 33.09
N GLU A 832 9.57 49.20 32.71
CA GLU A 832 9.84 50.61 32.37
C GLU A 832 9.00 51.11 31.17
N VAL A 833 8.65 50.23 30.25
CA VAL A 833 7.84 50.53 29.04
C VAL A 833 6.33 50.31 29.30
N GLY A 834 5.94 49.96 30.53
CA GLY A 834 4.54 49.85 30.97
C GLY A 834 3.96 48.44 30.95
N TYR A 835 4.78 47.39 30.88
CA TYR A 835 4.31 46.01 31.09
C TYR A 835 3.98 45.80 32.57
N VAL A 836 2.75 45.35 32.85
CA VAL A 836 2.30 44.95 34.18
C VAL A 836 1.99 43.45 34.16
N PRO A 837 2.66 42.63 34.99
CA PRO A 837 2.37 41.20 35.09
C PRO A 837 0.91 40.95 35.51
N ASP A 838 0.20 40.10 34.77
CA ASP A 838 -1.18 39.75 35.09
C ASP A 838 -1.22 38.62 36.13
N LEU A 839 -1.27 39.00 37.42
CA LEU A 839 -1.24 38.09 38.55
C LEU A 839 -2.46 37.14 38.61
N SER A 840 -3.56 37.45 37.90
CA SER A 840 -4.73 36.57 37.81
C SER A 840 -4.41 35.23 37.11
N CYS A 841 -3.33 35.20 36.31
CA CYS A 841 -2.84 33.98 35.68
C CYS A 841 -2.23 32.97 36.68
N VAL A 842 -1.99 33.35 37.93
CA VAL A 842 -1.44 32.47 38.97
C VAL A 842 -2.49 32.17 40.04
N LEU A 843 -3.12 31.00 39.91
CA LEU A 843 -4.20 30.55 40.79
C LEU A 843 -3.67 29.75 42.00
N PHE A 844 -2.72 30.34 42.71
CA PHE A 844 -2.22 29.86 44.00
C PHE A 844 -2.49 30.89 45.08
N ASP A 845 -2.82 30.41 46.29
CA ASP A 845 -2.96 31.25 47.48
C ASP A 845 -1.57 31.55 48.06
N ILE A 846 -0.88 32.48 47.40
CA ILE A 846 0.47 32.96 47.73
C ILE A 846 0.52 34.47 47.52
N ASP A 847 1.52 35.13 48.10
CA ASP A 847 1.71 36.57 47.95
C ASP A 847 2.00 36.98 46.49
N GLU A 848 1.75 38.25 46.18
CA GLU A 848 1.86 38.81 44.83
C GLU A 848 3.29 38.73 44.26
N GLU A 849 4.32 38.84 45.11
CA GLU A 849 5.72 38.76 44.69
C GLU A 849 6.06 37.35 44.20
N GLN A 850 5.59 36.32 44.91
CA GLN A 850 5.74 34.94 44.48
C GLN A 850 4.96 34.64 43.19
N LYS A 851 3.74 35.19 43.03
CA LYS A 851 2.97 35.06 41.78
C LYS A 851 3.74 35.63 40.60
N GLU A 852 4.31 36.82 40.76
CA GLU A 852 5.09 37.46 39.70
C GLU A 852 6.31 36.61 39.31
N LYS A 853 7.03 36.07 40.30
CA LYS A 853 8.19 35.20 40.07
C LYS A 853 7.82 33.93 39.30
N ILE A 854 6.66 33.34 39.56
CA ILE A 854 6.16 32.18 38.82
C ILE A 854 5.89 32.55 37.36
N LEU A 855 5.18 33.67 37.12
CA LEU A 855 4.87 34.16 35.76
C LEU A 855 6.12 34.45 34.95
N LEU A 856 7.15 35.01 35.58
CA LEU A 856 8.40 35.32 34.89
C LEU A 856 9.05 34.04 34.35
N ASN A 857 8.99 32.94 35.10
CA ASN A 857 9.58 31.65 34.74
C ASN A 857 8.71 30.80 33.79
N HIS A 858 7.64 31.32 33.21
CA HIS A 858 6.89 30.58 32.19
C HIS A 858 7.77 30.21 30.99
N SER A 859 7.58 29.00 30.45
CA SER A 859 8.44 28.43 29.41
C SER A 859 8.48 29.26 28.12
N GLU A 860 7.39 29.96 27.82
CA GLU A 860 7.25 30.87 26.69
C GLU A 860 8.24 32.03 26.78
N LYS A 861 8.37 32.63 27.98
CA LYS A 861 9.29 33.75 28.23
C LYS A 861 10.74 33.30 28.20
N LEU A 862 11.02 32.10 28.73
CA LEU A 862 12.34 31.46 28.63
C LEU A 862 12.74 31.23 27.16
N ALA A 863 11.83 30.69 26.35
CA ALA A 863 12.07 30.46 24.92
C ALA A 863 12.27 31.79 24.16
N LEU A 864 11.52 32.84 24.46
CA LEU A 864 11.72 34.18 23.87
C LEU A 864 13.07 34.78 24.26
N ALA A 865 13.46 34.68 25.53
CA ALA A 865 14.75 35.15 26.02
C ALA A 865 15.89 34.40 25.32
N PHE A 866 15.81 33.08 25.22
CA PHE A 866 16.78 32.27 24.47
C PHE A 866 16.82 32.65 22.99
N GLY A 867 15.67 32.79 22.34
CA GLY A 867 15.57 33.19 20.93
C GLY A 867 16.25 34.53 20.67
N LEU A 868 16.13 35.49 21.59
CA LEU A 868 16.79 36.80 21.49
C LEU A 868 18.32 36.69 21.57
N ILE A 869 18.84 35.78 22.42
CA ILE A 869 20.28 35.55 22.59
C ILE A 869 20.86 34.80 21.40
N ALA A 870 20.14 33.79 20.91
CA ALA A 870 20.65 32.81 19.95
C ALA A 870 20.45 33.22 18.49
N THR A 871 19.72 34.30 18.19
CA THR A 871 19.46 34.72 16.80
C THR A 871 19.91 36.17 16.52
N PRO A 872 20.40 36.48 15.30
CA PRO A 872 20.80 37.83 14.90
C PRO A 872 19.68 38.87 15.03
N GLU A 873 20.07 40.13 15.15
CA GLU A 873 19.13 41.26 15.22
C GLU A 873 18.17 41.29 14.01
N GLY A 874 16.91 41.61 14.25
CA GLY A 874 15.85 41.60 13.23
C GLY A 874 15.32 40.22 12.83
N MET A 875 15.96 39.11 13.23
CA MET A 875 15.47 37.78 12.91
C MET A 875 14.15 37.46 13.66
N PRO A 876 13.11 36.96 12.95
CA PRO A 876 11.86 36.55 13.60
C PRO A 876 12.07 35.41 14.58
N ILE A 877 11.36 35.44 15.72
CA ILE A 877 11.43 34.40 16.75
C ILE A 877 10.15 33.57 16.70
N ARG A 878 10.29 32.25 16.64
CA ARG A 878 9.17 31.31 16.61
C ARG A 878 9.18 30.45 17.87
N VAL A 879 8.11 30.48 18.63
CA VAL A 879 7.96 29.67 19.85
C VAL A 879 6.70 28.84 19.75
N ILE A 880 6.80 27.56 20.09
CA ILE A 880 5.67 26.65 20.11
C ILE A 880 5.43 26.20 21.55
N LYS A 881 4.17 26.00 21.94
CA LYS A 881 3.72 25.61 23.27
C LYS A 881 2.75 24.42 23.17
N ASN A 882 2.89 23.44 24.07
CA ASN A 882 1.97 22.30 24.15
C ASN A 882 0.60 22.64 24.76
N LEU A 883 0.55 23.66 25.63
CA LEU A 883 -0.66 24.17 26.29
C LEU A 883 -1.09 25.52 25.70
N ARG A 884 -2.30 25.98 26.05
CA ARG A 884 -2.76 27.34 25.71
C ARG A 884 -1.86 28.39 26.37
N ILE A 885 -1.49 29.42 25.62
CA ILE A 885 -0.67 30.53 26.13
C ILE A 885 -1.53 31.40 27.07
N CYS A 886 -1.00 31.73 28.26
CA CYS A 886 -1.71 32.61 29.20
C CYS A 886 -1.69 34.07 28.74
N VAL A 887 -2.62 34.87 29.26
CA VAL A 887 -2.77 36.29 28.92
C VAL A 887 -1.48 37.07 29.16
N ASP A 888 -0.84 36.81 30.30
CA ASP A 888 0.42 37.42 30.68
C ASP A 888 1.57 37.14 29.68
N CYS A 889 1.78 35.88 29.28
CA CYS A 889 2.81 35.51 28.31
C CYS A 889 2.56 36.12 26.93
N HIS A 890 1.29 36.22 26.52
CA HIS A 890 0.92 36.88 25.28
C HIS A 890 1.25 38.38 25.33
N ASN A 891 0.88 39.08 26.42
CA ASN A 891 1.19 40.49 26.62
C ASN A 891 2.70 40.74 26.70
N PHE A 892 3.45 39.87 27.38
CA PHE A 892 4.91 39.91 27.41
C PHE A 892 5.52 39.83 26.00
N ALA A 893 4.99 38.94 25.15
CA ALA A 893 5.46 38.81 23.77
C ALA A 893 5.11 40.03 22.88
N LYS A 894 3.98 40.70 23.12
CA LYS A 894 3.65 41.98 22.48
C LYS A 894 4.68 43.06 22.83
N ILE A 895 4.97 43.23 24.12
CA ILE A 895 5.98 44.20 24.56
C ILE A 895 7.36 43.83 24.01
N PHE A 896 7.70 42.54 24.02
CA PHE A 896 8.94 42.04 23.40
C PHE A 896 9.06 42.46 21.93
N SER A 897 8.03 42.21 21.12
CA SER A 897 8.02 42.57 19.70
C SER A 897 8.14 44.08 19.49
N LYS A 898 7.46 44.88 20.32
CA LYS A 898 7.51 46.35 20.26
C LYS A 898 8.89 46.90 20.63
N VAL A 899 9.51 46.38 21.68
CA VAL A 899 10.80 46.88 22.21
C VAL A 899 11.98 46.50 21.32
N TYR A 900 11.98 45.29 20.76
CA TYR A 900 13.11 44.77 19.97
C TYR A 900 12.88 44.82 18.46
N GLY A 901 11.72 45.31 18.00
CA GLY A 901 11.40 45.38 16.58
C GLY A 901 11.37 44.03 15.87
N ARG A 902 11.17 42.92 16.61
CA ARG A 902 11.17 41.56 16.07
C ARG A 902 9.74 41.07 15.83
N GLU A 903 9.52 40.39 14.70
CA GLU A 903 8.33 39.56 14.50
C GLU A 903 8.42 38.35 15.44
N VAL A 904 7.38 38.14 16.26
CA VAL A 904 7.25 36.97 17.13
C VAL A 904 6.08 36.13 16.64
N SER A 905 6.33 34.85 16.37
CA SER A 905 5.28 33.87 16.10
C SER A 905 5.17 32.96 17.33
N LEU A 906 4.07 33.06 18.07
CA LEU A 906 3.73 32.09 19.10
C LEU A 906 2.66 31.13 18.59
N ARG A 907 2.89 29.83 18.69
CA ARG A 907 1.92 28.79 18.38
C ARG A 907 1.56 28.04 19.65
N ASP A 908 0.27 28.00 19.98
CA ASP A 908 -0.23 27.09 21.00
C ASP A 908 -0.96 25.88 20.38
N LYS A 909 -1.58 25.04 21.20
CA LYS A 909 -2.31 23.85 20.74
C LYS A 909 -3.42 24.17 19.73
N THR A 910 -3.97 25.40 19.78
CA THR A 910 -5.19 25.79 19.07
C THR A 910 -4.99 26.92 18.06
N ARG A 911 -4.01 27.81 18.26
CA ARG A 911 -3.90 29.09 17.55
C ARG A 911 -2.48 29.53 17.25
N PHE A 912 -2.38 30.42 16.26
CA PHE A 912 -1.19 31.20 15.94
C PHE A 912 -1.37 32.66 16.35
N HIS A 913 -0.36 33.19 17.02
CA HIS A 913 -0.23 34.58 17.38
C HIS A 913 0.97 35.14 16.61
N ARG A 914 0.69 35.89 15.53
CA ARG A 914 1.70 36.64 14.82
C ARG A 914 1.73 38.05 15.40
N ILE A 915 2.84 38.37 16.06
CA ILE A 915 3.02 39.62 16.81
C ILE A 915 4.08 40.46 16.10
N VAL A 916 3.68 41.65 15.66
CA VAL A 916 4.56 42.60 14.96
C VAL A 916 4.34 43.99 15.54
N GLY A 917 5.41 44.64 16.02
CA GLY A 917 5.34 45.97 16.60
C GLY A 917 4.44 46.06 17.84
N GLY A 918 4.23 44.93 18.53
CA GLY A 918 3.34 44.82 19.68
C GLY A 918 1.85 44.64 19.36
N ILE A 919 1.48 44.48 18.09
CA ILE A 919 0.12 44.15 17.67
C ILE A 919 0.08 42.66 17.32
N CYS A 920 -0.90 41.93 17.86
CA CYS A 920 -1.10 40.53 17.55
C CYS A 920 -2.19 40.33 16.50
N SER A 921 -2.02 39.33 15.62
CA SER A 921 -3.00 38.92 14.61
C SER A 921 -4.37 38.53 15.19
N CYS A 922 -4.44 38.15 16.47
CA CYS A 922 -5.71 37.80 17.11
C CYS A 922 -6.57 39.01 17.50
N GLY A 923 -6.11 40.26 17.30
CA GLY A 923 -6.89 41.46 17.65
C GLY A 923 -7.22 41.58 19.14
N ASP A 924 -6.43 40.91 19.98
CA ASP A 924 -6.65 40.72 21.40
C ASP A 924 -7.91 39.94 21.80
N TYR A 925 -8.46 39.16 20.87
CA TYR A 925 -9.58 38.25 21.06
C TYR A 925 -9.12 36.79 21.02
N TRP A 926 -8.76 36.17 22.17
CA TRP A 926 -8.26 34.78 22.17
C TRP A 926 -8.66 33.90 23.34
#